data_AF-A0A0P6WXD5-F1
#
_entry.id   AF-A0A0P6WXD5-F1
#
_cell.length_a   1.000
_cell.length_b   1.000
_cell.length_c   1.000
_cell.angle_alpha   90.00
_cell.angle_beta   90.00
_cell.angle_gamma   90.00
#
_symmetry.space_group_name_H-M   'P 1'
#
loop_
_entity.id
_entity.type
_entity.pdbx_description
1 polymer ?
#
loop_
_entity_poly.entity_id
_entity_poly.type
_entity_poly.pdbx_seq_one_letter_code
_entity_poly.pdbx_strand_id
1 'polypeptide(L)'
;MTTTLTTIIFQSAKLGDIPYLIKELEWAQNLLDQGAEPGRIFGVSGGNFAALAFGLELAARRSPQTWGKAAGTVAEFRQFLGNAHSSHIRSLKLNPKYGFYTLKPLRWWVTYYLSARTGRADWKVSDLNVPLYLCSLDSGAIFRMYGPPDESLQCDHGFVHIDPPQDAPLLDAWIAGLSTLLSTDAQTVNGEWRFDCRPGIVDAGAMVADLQAADPRPILRSQPYTRIRPWQLNWFTSSFVMHSQHERNHALLASLYLDLLGRHEALKKLVITADQRETDSPVIGHVDLPYIGSTEAATNMRQSVENRVELTQTFTAILNGEQDGQSSGKSVGQLDNFPFDRPANVIYGAGGFSGILAGMVTTRAVDEGFARGGGEIRYVYGVSAGVLNGFFHSVQLAAARHPDIYKPAALHALDDLENLMEHLERKKFISYNKNPLKLWKGFGNLGPLEVFLLDRLAAYTGSTHPESITFDDIALPLTVSASRKDGYPEYMGMTNPVRSFVWQGRTWEVRPAPVVKAVLAGWSMNTYIIPTRLNDQEYTDGGGTFYDQSLMVACLDRELTNLLNIHLDEPYGHSYNLPEHFDLLKTVFETHNLCFPEERRRMRKMTDLLYEHFALRRRAEILGISLPPDFRKNWVIEYSRAIEL
;
A
#
# COMPACT_ATOMS: atom_id res chain seq x y z
N MET A 1 -20.38 -23.03 -28.96
CA MET A 1 -20.20 -22.18 -27.76
C MET A 1 -18.79 -21.65 -27.82
N THR A 2 -18.60 -20.34 -27.96
CA THR A 2 -17.28 -19.72 -27.84
C THR A 2 -16.83 -19.88 -26.39
N THR A 3 -15.84 -20.74 -26.14
CA THR A 3 -15.22 -20.87 -24.83
C THR A 3 -14.62 -19.53 -24.44
N THR A 4 -15.16 -18.90 -23.39
CA THR A 4 -14.62 -17.64 -22.87
C THR A 4 -13.23 -17.90 -22.33
N LEU A 5 -12.21 -17.33 -22.98
CA LEU A 5 -10.83 -17.45 -22.53
C LEU A 5 -10.69 -16.87 -21.12
N THR A 6 -10.04 -17.62 -20.25
CA THR A 6 -9.86 -17.27 -18.83
C THR A 6 -8.43 -16.83 -18.55
N THR A 7 -8.25 -15.89 -17.63
CA THR A 7 -6.93 -15.55 -17.07
C THR A 7 -6.69 -16.38 -15.82
N ILE A 8 -5.55 -17.09 -15.76
CA ILE A 8 -5.14 -17.91 -14.62
C ILE A 8 -3.95 -17.24 -13.95
N ILE A 9 -3.99 -17.06 -12.63
CA ILE A 9 -2.91 -16.47 -11.84
C ILE A 9 -2.48 -17.44 -10.75
N PHE A 10 -1.21 -17.84 -10.79
CA PHE A 10 -0.54 -18.59 -9.74
C PHE A 10 0.27 -17.62 -8.85
N GLN A 11 -0.03 -17.62 -7.56
CA GLN A 11 0.49 -16.66 -6.58
C GLN A 11 0.34 -17.15 -5.12
N SER A 12 0.12 -18.43 -4.84
CA SER A 12 -0.33 -18.86 -3.50
C SER A 12 0.67 -18.51 -2.40
N ALA A 13 1.97 -18.71 -2.61
CA ALA A 13 2.96 -18.52 -1.57
C ALA A 13 4.34 -18.14 -2.12
N LYS A 14 5.26 -17.79 -1.21
CA LYS A 14 6.68 -17.63 -1.53
C LYS A 14 7.37 -19.00 -1.64
N LEU A 15 8.55 -19.01 -2.26
CA LEU A 15 9.40 -20.20 -2.37
C LEU A 15 9.71 -20.89 -1.01
N GLY A 16 9.65 -20.16 0.09
CA GLY A 16 9.88 -20.69 1.44
C GLY A 16 8.74 -21.54 2.03
N ASP A 17 7.54 -21.50 1.45
CA ASP A 17 6.33 -22.15 1.98
C ASP A 17 5.93 -23.35 1.11
N ILE A 18 6.80 -24.36 1.07
CA ILE A 18 6.68 -25.56 0.21
C ILE A 18 5.28 -26.21 0.24
N PRO A 19 4.61 -26.41 1.40
CA PRO A 19 3.29 -27.05 1.41
C PRO A 19 2.24 -26.30 0.57
N TYR A 20 2.28 -24.97 0.54
CA TYR A 20 1.33 -24.18 -0.26
C TYR A 20 1.67 -24.22 -1.76
N LEU A 21 2.97 -24.26 -2.11
CA LEU A 21 3.38 -24.44 -3.50
C LEU A 21 2.97 -25.82 -4.05
N ILE A 22 3.02 -26.86 -3.22
CA ILE A 22 2.53 -28.19 -3.58
C ILE A 22 1.02 -28.15 -3.87
N LYS A 23 0.23 -27.53 -2.98
CA LYS A 23 -1.22 -27.35 -3.19
C LYS A 23 -1.53 -26.57 -4.48
N GLU A 24 -0.73 -25.55 -4.78
CA GLU A 24 -0.90 -24.77 -6.01
C GLU A 24 -0.55 -25.57 -7.27
N LEU A 25 0.46 -26.45 -7.21
CA LEU A 25 0.74 -27.41 -8.29
C LEU A 25 -0.40 -28.44 -8.45
N GLU A 26 -1.03 -28.87 -7.36
CA GLU A 26 -2.20 -29.76 -7.43
C GLU A 26 -3.39 -29.05 -8.08
N TRP A 27 -3.60 -27.77 -7.77
CA TRP A 27 -4.58 -26.95 -8.48
C TRP A 27 -4.24 -26.79 -9.97
N ALA A 28 -2.98 -26.55 -10.30
CA ALA A 28 -2.50 -26.49 -11.68
C ALA A 28 -2.81 -27.79 -12.45
N GLN A 29 -2.56 -28.95 -11.83
CA GLN A 29 -2.90 -30.25 -12.41
C GLN A 29 -4.41 -30.40 -12.63
N ASN A 30 -5.23 -30.02 -11.64
CA ASN A 30 -6.68 -30.10 -11.75
C ASN A 30 -7.22 -29.25 -12.91
N LEU A 31 -6.67 -28.04 -13.12
CA LEU A 31 -7.04 -27.18 -14.25
C LEU A 31 -6.70 -27.86 -15.59
N LEU A 32 -5.53 -28.47 -15.69
CA LEU A 32 -5.11 -29.21 -16.88
C LEU A 32 -6.01 -30.43 -17.14
N ASP A 33 -6.37 -31.18 -16.10
CA ASP A 33 -7.22 -32.37 -16.20
C ASP A 33 -8.65 -32.02 -16.61
N GLN A 34 -9.12 -30.82 -16.22
CA GLN A 34 -10.40 -30.26 -16.66
C GLN A 34 -10.37 -29.70 -18.09
N GLY A 35 -9.21 -29.75 -18.78
CA GLY A 35 -9.06 -29.21 -20.13
C GLY A 35 -9.15 -27.68 -20.17
N ALA A 36 -8.69 -26.99 -19.12
CA ALA A 36 -8.66 -25.54 -19.10
C ALA A 36 -7.79 -25.00 -20.25
N GLU A 37 -8.38 -24.17 -21.10
CA GLU A 37 -7.69 -23.45 -22.17
C GLU A 37 -7.53 -21.97 -21.78
N PRO A 38 -6.41 -21.60 -21.14
CA PRO A 38 -6.22 -20.25 -20.67
C PRO A 38 -5.96 -19.30 -21.83
N GLY A 39 -6.54 -18.11 -21.72
CA GLY A 39 -6.18 -16.98 -22.56
C GLY A 39 -4.88 -16.31 -22.11
N ARG A 40 -4.59 -16.31 -20.80
CA ARG A 40 -3.37 -15.78 -20.16
C ARG A 40 -3.04 -16.55 -18.89
N ILE A 41 -1.76 -16.74 -18.62
CA ILE A 41 -1.23 -17.42 -17.44
C ILE A 41 -0.20 -16.51 -16.79
N PHE A 42 -0.41 -16.11 -15.53
CA PHE A 42 0.52 -15.30 -14.76
C PHE A 42 1.15 -16.10 -13.62
N GLY A 43 2.45 -15.97 -13.44
CA GLY A 43 3.18 -16.48 -12.28
C GLY A 43 3.76 -15.34 -11.45
N VAL A 44 3.45 -15.31 -10.15
CA VAL A 44 3.90 -14.25 -9.24
C VAL A 44 4.51 -14.84 -7.99
N SER A 45 5.69 -14.35 -7.59
CA SER A 45 6.47 -14.92 -6.48
C SER A 45 6.68 -16.43 -6.64
N GLY A 46 6.48 -17.24 -5.60
CA GLY A 46 6.51 -18.70 -5.68
C GLY A 46 5.51 -19.28 -6.68
N GLY A 47 4.45 -18.56 -7.05
CA GLY A 47 3.54 -18.92 -8.14
C GLY A 47 4.21 -19.00 -9.52
N ASN A 48 5.37 -18.34 -9.73
CA ASN A 48 6.21 -18.57 -10.91
C ASN A 48 6.64 -20.05 -11.05
N PHE A 49 6.77 -20.77 -9.93
CA PHE A 49 7.08 -22.19 -9.92
C PHE A 49 5.93 -23.01 -10.53
N ALA A 50 4.70 -22.76 -10.09
CA ALA A 50 3.51 -23.44 -10.60
C ALA A 50 3.16 -23.01 -12.04
N ALA A 51 3.29 -21.72 -12.36
CA ALA A 51 3.03 -21.20 -13.70
C ALA A 51 3.96 -21.79 -14.75
N LEU A 52 5.26 -21.95 -14.44
CA LEU A 52 6.21 -22.62 -15.34
C LEU A 52 5.84 -24.08 -15.56
N ALA A 53 5.53 -24.82 -14.48
CA ALA A 53 5.16 -26.23 -14.57
C ALA A 53 3.90 -26.43 -15.42
N PHE A 54 2.88 -25.60 -15.18
CA PHE A 54 1.65 -25.57 -15.94
C PHE A 54 1.89 -25.21 -17.41
N GLY A 55 2.70 -24.18 -17.68
CA GLY A 55 3.04 -23.73 -19.03
C GLY A 55 3.79 -24.78 -19.85
N LEU A 56 4.75 -25.48 -19.25
CA LEU A 56 5.48 -26.59 -19.88
C LEU A 56 4.55 -27.76 -20.22
N GLU A 57 3.66 -28.14 -19.30
CA GLU A 57 2.67 -29.20 -19.54
C GLU A 57 1.71 -28.83 -20.68
N LEU A 58 1.24 -27.58 -20.70
CA LEU A 58 0.37 -27.07 -21.75
C LEU A 58 1.10 -27.00 -23.11
N ALA A 59 2.37 -26.59 -23.11
CA ALA A 59 3.22 -26.60 -24.30
C ALA A 59 3.43 -28.03 -24.83
N ALA A 60 3.60 -29.02 -23.96
CA ALA A 60 3.70 -30.44 -24.33
C ALA A 60 2.44 -30.94 -25.05
N ARG A 61 1.26 -30.48 -24.62
CA ARG A 61 -0.03 -30.81 -25.26
C ARG A 61 -0.21 -30.12 -26.62
N ARG A 62 0.16 -28.84 -26.73
CA ARG A 62 -0.04 -28.02 -27.94
C ARG A 62 1.02 -28.25 -29.03
N SER A 63 2.26 -28.51 -28.62
CA SER A 63 3.43 -28.60 -29.50
C SER A 63 4.28 -29.84 -29.15
N PRO A 64 3.72 -31.06 -29.30
CA PRO A 64 4.35 -32.29 -28.84
C PRO A 64 5.68 -32.62 -29.53
N GLN A 65 5.92 -32.09 -30.74
CA GLN A 65 7.19 -32.31 -31.44
C GLN A 65 8.38 -31.71 -30.69
N THR A 66 8.18 -30.56 -30.04
CA THR A 66 9.22 -29.86 -29.27
C THR A 66 9.15 -30.21 -27.79
N TRP A 67 7.94 -30.23 -27.23
CA TRP A 67 7.73 -30.27 -25.79
C TRP A 67 7.13 -31.58 -25.28
N GLY A 68 6.88 -32.58 -26.13
CA GLY A 68 6.16 -33.80 -25.74
C GLY A 68 6.77 -34.57 -24.57
N LYS A 69 8.11 -34.49 -24.38
CA LYS A 69 8.82 -35.09 -23.24
C LYS A 69 8.63 -34.31 -21.91
N ALA A 70 8.01 -33.14 -21.96
CA ALA A 70 7.61 -32.37 -20.79
C ALA A 70 6.18 -32.70 -20.34
N ALA A 71 5.52 -33.71 -20.91
CA ALA A 71 4.30 -34.26 -20.31
C ALA A 71 4.60 -34.84 -18.92
N GLY A 72 3.74 -34.56 -17.95
CA GLY A 72 3.94 -34.88 -16.52
C GLY A 72 4.75 -33.85 -15.71
N THR A 73 5.12 -32.70 -16.28
CA THR A 73 5.94 -31.67 -15.62
C THR A 73 5.38 -31.26 -14.27
N VAL A 74 4.07 -31.05 -14.15
CA VAL A 74 3.44 -30.62 -12.89
C VAL A 74 3.66 -31.65 -11.78
N ALA A 75 3.51 -32.94 -12.10
CA ALA A 75 3.74 -34.01 -11.14
C ALA A 75 5.20 -34.12 -10.72
N GLU A 76 6.15 -33.93 -11.65
CA GLU A 76 7.59 -33.99 -11.38
C GLU A 76 8.07 -32.79 -10.54
N PHE A 77 7.55 -31.59 -10.82
CA PHE A 77 7.80 -30.39 -10.02
C PHE A 77 7.28 -30.57 -8.59
N ARG A 78 6.09 -31.15 -8.44
CA ARG A 78 5.52 -31.50 -7.14
C ARG A 78 6.37 -32.54 -6.40
N GLN A 79 6.81 -33.58 -7.09
CA GLN A 79 7.69 -34.60 -6.50
C GLN A 79 9.03 -34.01 -6.07
N PHE A 80 9.62 -33.10 -6.86
CA PHE A 80 10.84 -32.40 -6.48
C PHE A 80 10.64 -31.63 -5.17
N LEU A 81 9.61 -30.78 -5.10
CA LEU A 81 9.32 -30.00 -3.89
C LEU A 81 9.02 -30.88 -2.67
N GLY A 82 8.28 -31.98 -2.85
CA GLY A 82 7.97 -32.93 -1.78
C GLY A 82 9.19 -33.62 -1.18
N ASN A 83 10.29 -33.72 -1.94
CA ASN A 83 11.56 -34.33 -1.51
C ASN A 83 12.69 -33.31 -1.34
N ALA A 84 12.42 -32.01 -1.53
CA ALA A 84 13.45 -30.99 -1.53
C ALA A 84 13.90 -30.65 -0.10
N HIS A 85 15.21 -30.74 0.14
CA HIS A 85 15.84 -30.08 1.29
C HIS A 85 16.21 -28.64 0.91
N SER A 86 16.48 -27.80 1.92
CA SER A 86 16.88 -26.41 1.66
C SER A 86 18.10 -26.31 0.72
N SER A 87 19.03 -27.27 0.77
CA SER A 87 20.21 -27.32 -0.11
C SER A 87 19.89 -27.61 -1.58
N HIS A 88 18.75 -28.26 -1.87
CA HIS A 88 18.27 -28.49 -3.24
C HIS A 88 17.68 -27.22 -3.87
N ILE A 89 17.24 -26.28 -3.03
CA ILE A 89 16.60 -25.04 -3.47
C ILE A 89 17.61 -23.89 -3.47
N ARG A 90 18.40 -23.77 -2.40
CA ARG A 90 19.26 -22.61 -2.16
C ARG A 90 20.57 -22.97 -1.47
N SER A 91 21.60 -22.17 -1.69
CA SER A 91 22.88 -22.29 -0.99
C SER A 91 23.28 -20.95 -0.37
N LEU A 92 24.05 -21.00 0.73
CA LEU A 92 24.55 -19.81 1.41
C LEU A 92 25.57 -19.06 0.55
N LYS A 93 25.49 -17.73 0.55
CA LYS A 93 26.49 -16.87 -0.06
C LYS A 93 27.63 -16.59 0.94
N LEU A 94 28.86 -16.56 0.43
CA LEU A 94 30.02 -16.11 1.21
C LEU A 94 29.93 -14.62 1.55
N ASN A 95 29.41 -13.81 0.62
CA ASN A 95 29.15 -12.39 0.82
C ASN A 95 27.63 -12.14 0.90
N PRO A 96 27.06 -11.89 2.10
CA PRO A 96 25.63 -11.71 2.29
C PRO A 96 25.13 -10.30 1.95
N LYS A 97 25.99 -9.42 1.39
CA LYS A 97 25.64 -8.02 1.08
C LYS A 97 24.33 -7.88 0.30
N TYR A 98 24.03 -8.83 -0.58
CA TYR A 98 22.84 -8.83 -1.43
C TYR A 98 22.03 -10.12 -1.19
N GLY A 99 21.66 -10.35 0.07
CA GLY A 99 20.94 -11.55 0.49
C GLY A 99 21.85 -12.70 0.96
N PHE A 100 21.29 -13.52 1.84
CA PHE A 100 22.00 -14.65 2.48
C PHE A 100 22.20 -15.84 1.56
N TYR A 101 21.31 -16.01 0.58
CA TYR A 101 21.23 -17.20 -0.25
C TYR A 101 21.32 -16.90 -1.75
N THR A 102 21.70 -17.91 -2.53
CA THR A 102 21.54 -17.93 -3.98
C THR A 102 20.66 -19.11 -4.39
N LEU A 103 19.90 -18.94 -5.48
CA LEU A 103 19.03 -19.99 -6.05
C LEU A 103 19.76 -20.86 -7.09
N LYS A 104 21.09 -20.87 -7.10
CA LYS A 104 21.90 -21.71 -8.00
C LYS A 104 21.49 -23.20 -8.00
N PRO A 105 21.27 -23.86 -6.83
CA PRO A 105 20.85 -25.26 -6.82
C PRO A 105 19.54 -25.49 -7.58
N LEU A 106 18.54 -24.63 -7.33
CA LEU A 106 17.26 -24.69 -8.02
C LEU A 106 17.40 -24.45 -9.53
N ARG A 107 18.18 -23.44 -9.92
CA ARG A 107 18.45 -23.12 -11.32
C ARG A 107 19.09 -24.30 -12.05
N TRP A 108 20.07 -24.96 -11.43
CA TRP A 108 20.73 -26.13 -12.00
C TRP A 108 19.77 -27.30 -12.21
N TRP A 109 18.90 -27.55 -11.24
CA TRP A 109 17.88 -28.59 -11.37
C TRP A 109 16.98 -28.34 -12.59
N VAL A 110 16.44 -27.13 -12.77
CA VAL A 110 15.59 -26.83 -13.95
C VAL A 110 16.39 -26.83 -15.26
N THR A 111 17.64 -26.37 -15.23
CA THR A 111 18.52 -26.42 -16.41
C THR A 111 18.69 -27.85 -16.89
N TYR A 112 18.99 -28.78 -15.97
CA TYR A 112 19.10 -30.20 -16.27
C TYR A 112 17.76 -30.78 -16.72
N TYR A 113 16.68 -30.42 -16.04
CA TYR A 113 15.31 -30.83 -16.37
C TYR A 113 14.95 -30.50 -17.83
N LEU A 114 15.17 -29.26 -18.26
CA LEU A 114 14.91 -28.79 -19.61
C LEU A 114 15.83 -29.49 -20.62
N SER A 115 17.13 -29.54 -20.34
CA SER A 115 18.12 -30.17 -21.24
C SER A 115 17.80 -31.65 -21.49
N ALA A 116 17.38 -32.39 -20.46
CA ALA A 116 17.00 -33.80 -20.58
C ALA A 116 15.76 -34.02 -21.47
N ARG A 117 14.84 -33.05 -21.51
CA ARG A 117 13.56 -33.17 -22.23
C ARG A 117 13.62 -32.57 -23.62
N THR A 118 14.36 -31.50 -23.82
CA THR A 118 14.36 -30.74 -25.08
C THR A 118 15.74 -30.66 -25.75
N GLY A 119 16.79 -31.22 -25.14
CA GLY A 119 18.16 -31.22 -25.67
C GLY A 119 18.94 -29.91 -25.47
N ARG A 120 18.31 -28.88 -24.90
CA ARG A 120 18.90 -27.56 -24.59
C ARG A 120 18.13 -26.90 -23.43
N ALA A 121 18.66 -25.83 -22.85
CA ALA A 121 18.02 -25.12 -21.73
C ALA A 121 17.96 -23.59 -21.89
N ASP A 122 18.54 -23.05 -22.96
CA ASP A 122 18.59 -21.62 -23.30
C ASP A 122 17.33 -21.18 -24.07
N TRP A 123 16.17 -21.60 -23.58
CA TRP A 123 14.86 -21.21 -24.09
C TRP A 123 14.49 -19.80 -23.64
N LYS A 124 13.68 -19.12 -24.45
CA LYS A 124 12.92 -17.93 -24.06
C LYS A 124 11.54 -18.32 -23.54
N VAL A 125 10.84 -17.39 -22.88
CA VAL A 125 9.47 -17.64 -22.42
C VAL A 125 8.52 -17.82 -23.60
N SER A 126 8.65 -17.01 -24.65
CA SER A 126 7.80 -17.09 -25.84
C SER A 126 7.92 -18.42 -26.61
N ASP A 127 9.04 -19.13 -26.51
CA ASP A 127 9.30 -20.40 -27.19
C ASP A 127 8.35 -21.55 -26.75
N LEU A 128 7.71 -21.40 -25.59
CA LEU A 128 6.69 -22.34 -25.10
C LEU A 128 5.43 -22.32 -25.98
N ASN A 129 5.21 -21.25 -26.76
CA ASN A 129 4.02 -21.03 -27.57
C ASN A 129 2.69 -21.16 -26.78
N VAL A 130 2.72 -20.66 -25.54
CA VAL A 130 1.57 -20.53 -24.63
C VAL A 130 1.56 -19.11 -24.07
N PRO A 131 0.41 -18.56 -23.66
CA PRO A 131 0.31 -17.20 -23.14
C PRO A 131 0.77 -17.12 -21.68
N LEU A 132 2.03 -17.52 -21.42
CA LEU A 132 2.67 -17.51 -20.11
C LEU A 132 3.43 -16.21 -19.88
N TYR A 133 3.17 -15.59 -18.74
CA TYR A 133 3.83 -14.39 -18.26
C TYR A 133 4.43 -14.67 -16.87
N LEU A 134 5.76 -14.72 -16.81
CA LEU A 134 6.50 -14.82 -15.54
C LEU A 134 6.76 -13.40 -15.03
N CYS A 135 6.41 -13.14 -13.78
CA CYS A 135 6.40 -11.78 -13.26
C CYS A 135 7.51 -11.53 -12.23
N SER A 136 8.06 -10.32 -12.26
CA SER A 136 9.02 -9.79 -11.29
C SER A 136 8.75 -8.32 -11.00
N LEU A 137 9.59 -7.71 -10.16
CA LEU A 137 9.67 -6.27 -9.95
C LEU A 137 11.02 -5.73 -10.41
N ASP A 138 11.02 -4.47 -10.81
CA ASP A 138 12.23 -3.68 -11.03
C ASP A 138 12.56 -2.78 -9.83
N SER A 139 13.70 -2.07 -9.90
CA SER A 139 14.13 -1.15 -8.85
C SER A 139 13.16 0.01 -8.59
N GLY A 140 12.23 0.30 -9.50
CA GLY A 140 11.16 1.27 -9.27
C GLY A 140 9.94 0.71 -8.56
N ALA A 141 9.99 -0.56 -8.13
CA ALA A 141 8.82 -1.32 -7.68
C ALA A 141 7.70 -1.35 -8.76
N ILE A 142 8.09 -1.39 -10.03
CA ILE A 142 7.18 -1.50 -11.18
C ILE A 142 7.04 -2.97 -11.57
N PHE A 143 5.80 -3.41 -11.81
CA PHE A 143 5.48 -4.76 -12.25
C PHE A 143 6.06 -5.04 -13.62
N ARG A 144 6.82 -6.13 -13.76
CA ARG A 144 7.39 -6.57 -15.04
C ARG A 144 6.87 -7.94 -15.41
N MET A 145 6.59 -8.13 -16.70
CA MET A 145 6.03 -9.36 -17.26
C MET A 145 6.95 -9.90 -18.36
N TYR A 146 7.31 -11.18 -18.27
CA TYR A 146 8.13 -11.86 -19.26
C TYR A 146 7.33 -12.95 -19.97
N GLY A 147 7.16 -12.81 -21.28
CA GLY A 147 6.27 -13.67 -22.06
C GLY A 147 6.18 -13.27 -23.53
N PRO A 148 5.25 -13.89 -24.29
CA PRO A 148 4.98 -13.46 -25.66
C PRO A 148 4.47 -12.01 -25.69
N PRO A 149 4.82 -11.22 -26.72
CA PRO A 149 4.36 -9.82 -26.83
C PRO A 149 2.83 -9.71 -26.78
N ASP A 150 2.32 -8.79 -25.96
CA ASP A 150 0.88 -8.50 -25.84
C ASP A 150 0.67 -7.03 -25.44
N GLU A 151 0.47 -6.17 -26.45
CA GLU A 151 0.25 -4.73 -26.26
C GLU A 151 -1.02 -4.40 -25.47
N SER A 152 -1.95 -5.34 -25.30
CA SER A 152 -3.12 -5.09 -24.45
C SER A 152 -2.83 -5.25 -22.96
N LEU A 153 -1.64 -5.71 -22.58
CA LEU A 153 -1.19 -5.84 -21.19
C LEU A 153 -0.29 -4.66 -20.79
N GLN A 154 -0.83 -3.46 -20.82
CA GLN A 154 -0.18 -2.25 -20.33
C GLN A 154 -1.23 -1.37 -19.65
N CYS A 155 -0.82 -0.59 -18.65
CA CYS A 155 -1.70 0.37 -18.03
C CYS A 155 -0.91 1.48 -17.32
N ASP A 156 -1.55 2.64 -17.20
CA ASP A 156 -1.10 3.67 -16.28
C ASP A 156 -1.69 3.41 -14.90
N HIS A 157 -0.83 3.45 -13.89
CA HIS A 157 -1.19 3.28 -12.50
C HIS A 157 -0.66 4.46 -11.68
N GLY A 158 -1.47 5.52 -11.59
CA GLY A 158 -1.04 6.79 -11.02
C GLY A 158 0.02 7.45 -11.90
N PHE A 159 1.20 7.73 -11.33
CA PHE A 159 2.34 8.34 -12.03
C PHE A 159 3.30 7.33 -12.68
N VAL A 160 2.94 6.04 -12.69
CA VAL A 160 3.77 4.96 -13.22
C VAL A 160 3.08 4.25 -14.36
N HIS A 161 3.81 4.04 -15.45
CA HIS A 161 3.40 3.22 -16.57
C HIS A 161 3.92 1.79 -16.41
N ILE A 162 3.05 0.80 -16.60
CA ILE A 162 3.44 -0.61 -16.70
C ILE A 162 3.52 -0.96 -18.18
N ASP A 163 4.76 -1.16 -18.64
CA ASP A 163 5.06 -1.53 -20.03
C ASP A 163 4.47 -2.90 -20.42
N PRO A 164 4.22 -3.13 -21.72
CA PRO A 164 3.80 -4.42 -22.23
C PRO A 164 4.84 -5.54 -21.95
N PRO A 165 4.43 -6.82 -21.97
CA PRO A 165 5.33 -7.94 -21.71
C PRO A 165 6.51 -7.97 -22.68
N GLN A 166 7.70 -8.26 -22.13
CA GLN A 166 8.94 -8.39 -22.88
C GLN A 166 9.39 -9.84 -22.89
N ASP A 167 9.81 -10.36 -24.04
CA ASP A 167 10.37 -11.72 -24.06
C ASP A 167 11.75 -11.75 -23.39
N ALA A 168 12.08 -12.88 -22.76
CA ALA A 168 13.30 -13.01 -21.95
C ALA A 168 13.77 -14.48 -21.87
N PRO A 169 15.05 -14.73 -21.54
CA PRO A 169 15.50 -16.08 -21.21
C PRO A 169 14.66 -16.68 -20.07
N LEU A 170 14.09 -17.87 -20.32
CA LEU A 170 13.11 -18.52 -19.44
C LEU A 170 13.62 -18.69 -18.02
N LEU A 171 14.85 -19.19 -17.87
CA LEU A 171 15.45 -19.44 -16.56
C LEU A 171 15.79 -18.15 -15.80
N ASP A 172 16.10 -17.06 -16.50
CA ASP A 172 16.40 -15.78 -15.86
C ASP A 172 15.13 -15.13 -15.33
N ALA A 173 14.09 -15.04 -16.17
CA ALA A 173 12.77 -14.56 -15.78
C ALA A 173 12.20 -15.36 -14.61
N TRP A 174 12.31 -16.70 -14.67
CA TRP A 174 11.81 -17.59 -13.63
C TRP A 174 12.56 -17.43 -12.29
N ILE A 175 13.90 -17.36 -12.31
CA ILE A 175 14.67 -17.16 -11.08
C ILE A 175 14.42 -15.76 -10.50
N ALA A 176 14.33 -14.72 -11.33
CA ALA A 176 14.01 -13.37 -10.89
C ALA A 176 12.69 -13.32 -10.11
N GLY A 177 11.63 -13.96 -10.63
CA GLY A 177 10.34 -14.05 -9.96
C GLY A 177 10.34 -14.84 -8.64
N LEU A 178 11.38 -15.64 -8.37
CA LEU A 178 11.55 -16.42 -7.13
C LEU A 178 12.54 -15.79 -6.14
N SER A 179 13.34 -14.81 -6.60
CA SER A 179 14.39 -14.16 -5.83
C SER A 179 13.84 -13.10 -4.88
N THR A 180 13.45 -13.53 -3.68
CA THR A 180 13.02 -12.65 -2.56
C THR A 180 14.10 -11.66 -2.09
N LEU A 181 13.73 -10.39 -1.92
CA LEU A 181 14.65 -9.29 -1.53
C LEU A 181 15.41 -9.50 -0.20
N LEU A 182 14.79 -10.12 0.81
CA LEU A 182 15.39 -10.27 2.14
C LEU A 182 16.22 -11.55 2.32
N SER A 183 16.13 -12.51 1.40
CA SER A 183 16.76 -13.82 1.59
C SER A 183 17.67 -14.26 0.46
N THR A 184 17.40 -13.84 -0.77
CA THR A 184 18.11 -14.30 -1.97
C THR A 184 18.62 -13.12 -2.77
N ASP A 185 19.70 -13.35 -3.53
CA ASP A 185 20.22 -12.34 -4.46
C ASP A 185 19.23 -12.04 -5.60
N ALA A 186 19.28 -10.80 -6.09
CA ALA A 186 18.59 -10.40 -7.30
C ALA A 186 19.13 -11.17 -8.51
N GLN A 187 18.37 -11.19 -9.60
CA GLN A 187 18.74 -11.86 -10.85
C GLN A 187 18.67 -10.86 -11.99
N THR A 188 19.65 -10.91 -12.91
CA THR A 188 19.56 -10.12 -14.13
C THR A 188 18.65 -10.78 -15.14
N VAL A 189 17.78 -10.00 -15.76
CA VAL A 189 16.92 -10.38 -16.89
C VAL A 189 17.07 -9.30 -17.94
N ASN A 190 17.45 -9.68 -19.17
CA ASN A 190 17.75 -8.74 -20.26
C ASN A 190 18.76 -7.64 -19.88
N GLY A 191 19.71 -7.95 -18.99
CA GLY A 191 20.74 -7.02 -18.53
C GLY A 191 20.37 -6.16 -17.32
N GLU A 192 19.11 -6.19 -16.86
CA GLU A 192 18.64 -5.38 -15.73
C GLU A 192 18.38 -6.24 -14.49
N TRP A 193 18.63 -5.70 -13.30
CA TRP A 193 18.39 -6.38 -12.03
C TRP A 193 16.90 -6.45 -11.70
N ARG A 194 16.45 -7.65 -11.34
CA ARG A 194 15.06 -7.97 -11.03
C ARG A 194 14.95 -8.81 -9.77
N PHE A 195 13.78 -8.74 -9.14
CA PHE A 195 13.49 -9.45 -7.89
C PHE A 195 12.03 -9.89 -7.83
N ASP A 196 11.73 -10.75 -6.86
CA ASP A 196 10.37 -11.23 -6.57
C ASP A 196 9.41 -10.04 -6.41
N CYS A 197 8.20 -10.18 -6.99
CA CYS A 197 7.12 -9.22 -6.82
C CYS A 197 6.74 -8.95 -5.35
N ARG A 198 7.04 -9.87 -4.43
CA ARG A 198 6.67 -9.72 -3.02
C ARG A 198 7.75 -9.05 -2.18
N PRO A 199 7.41 -8.03 -1.36
CA PRO A 199 6.04 -7.64 -0.95
C PRO A 199 5.30 -6.62 -1.80
N GLY A 200 5.92 -5.98 -2.81
CA GLY A 200 5.28 -4.86 -3.51
C GLY A 200 3.93 -5.23 -4.13
N ILE A 201 3.84 -6.41 -4.74
CA ILE A 201 2.64 -6.94 -5.39
C ILE A 201 2.37 -8.35 -4.85
N VAL A 202 1.38 -8.43 -3.97
CA VAL A 202 1.08 -9.66 -3.22
C VAL A 202 -0.06 -10.42 -3.86
N ASP A 203 -1.13 -9.70 -4.19
CA ASP A 203 -2.26 -10.22 -4.94
C ASP A 203 -2.31 -9.55 -6.31
N ALA A 204 -1.77 -10.25 -7.30
CA ALA A 204 -1.73 -9.77 -8.67
C ALA A 204 -3.11 -9.74 -9.33
N GLY A 205 -4.16 -10.30 -8.71
CA GLY A 205 -5.51 -10.23 -9.25
C GLY A 205 -5.97 -8.79 -9.52
N ALA A 206 -5.68 -7.87 -8.59
CA ALA A 206 -6.00 -6.45 -8.74
C ALA A 206 -5.21 -5.79 -9.88
N MET A 207 -3.91 -6.08 -9.97
CA MET A 207 -3.05 -5.55 -11.03
C MET A 207 -3.46 -6.07 -12.41
N VAL A 208 -3.74 -7.37 -12.50
CA VAL A 208 -4.16 -8.01 -13.74
C VAL A 208 -5.53 -7.53 -14.18
N ALA A 209 -6.47 -7.25 -13.26
CA ALA A 209 -7.75 -6.64 -13.61
C ALA A 209 -7.58 -5.28 -14.31
N ASP A 210 -6.58 -4.50 -13.87
CA ASP A 210 -6.26 -3.20 -14.48
C ASP A 210 -5.60 -3.34 -15.85
N LEU A 211 -4.61 -4.23 -15.96
CA LEU A 211 -3.96 -4.57 -17.23
C LEU A 211 -4.95 -5.11 -18.27
N GLN A 212 -6.04 -5.73 -17.83
CA GLN A 212 -7.07 -6.30 -18.71
C GLN A 212 -8.29 -5.40 -18.89
N ALA A 213 -8.27 -4.13 -18.44
CA ALA A 213 -9.44 -3.27 -18.52
C ALA A 213 -10.01 -3.12 -19.94
N ALA A 214 -9.14 -3.13 -20.97
CA ALA A 214 -9.54 -3.05 -22.38
C ALA A 214 -10.06 -4.38 -22.98
N ASP A 215 -9.62 -5.52 -22.43
CA ASP A 215 -10.04 -6.88 -22.83
C ASP A 215 -10.29 -7.73 -21.58
N PRO A 216 -11.39 -7.48 -20.84
CA PRO A 216 -11.61 -8.07 -19.54
C PRO A 216 -11.93 -9.56 -19.67
N ARG A 217 -11.18 -10.38 -18.93
CA ARG A 217 -11.36 -11.84 -18.89
C ARG A 217 -11.75 -12.28 -17.49
N PRO A 218 -12.49 -13.40 -17.33
CA PRO A 218 -12.65 -14.02 -16.03
C PRO A 218 -11.28 -14.35 -15.44
N ILE A 219 -11.02 -13.92 -14.20
CA ILE A 219 -9.78 -14.21 -13.47
C ILE A 219 -10.04 -15.39 -12.54
N LEU A 220 -9.23 -16.45 -12.68
CA LEU A 220 -9.10 -17.54 -11.72
C LEU A 220 -7.74 -17.41 -11.04
N ARG A 221 -7.72 -17.36 -9.72
CA ARG A 221 -6.48 -17.13 -8.96
C ARG A 221 -6.50 -17.81 -7.61
N SER A 222 -5.34 -18.25 -7.15
CA SER A 222 -5.15 -18.65 -5.76
C SER A 222 -5.14 -17.43 -4.83
N GLN A 223 -5.60 -17.62 -3.59
CA GLN A 223 -5.46 -16.62 -2.54
C GLN A 223 -4.00 -16.56 -2.07
N PRO A 224 -3.38 -15.36 -2.06
CA PRO A 224 -2.06 -15.19 -1.47
C PRO A 224 -2.02 -15.60 0.00
N TYR A 225 -0.98 -16.35 0.36
CA TYR A 225 -0.67 -16.78 1.71
C TYR A 225 0.70 -16.26 2.13
N THR A 226 0.72 -15.65 3.31
CA THR A 226 1.95 -15.28 4.02
C THR A 226 1.78 -15.55 5.51
N ARG A 227 2.67 -16.36 6.08
CA ARG A 227 2.66 -16.65 7.51
C ARG A 227 3.18 -15.45 8.32
N ILE A 228 2.37 -14.94 9.24
CA ILE A 228 2.86 -14.03 10.28
C ILE A 228 3.67 -14.82 11.29
N ARG A 229 4.95 -14.46 11.42
CA ARG A 229 5.87 -15.15 12.33
C ARG A 229 5.58 -14.74 13.78
N PRO A 230 5.49 -15.68 14.74
CA PRO A 230 5.23 -15.37 16.14
C PRO A 230 6.49 -14.88 16.86
N TRP A 231 7.24 -14.00 16.21
CA TRP A 231 8.47 -13.43 16.75
C TRP A 231 8.16 -12.22 17.61
N GLN A 232 8.93 -12.03 18.68
CA GLN A 232 8.85 -10.80 19.44
C GLN A 232 9.33 -9.63 18.57
N LEU A 233 8.55 -8.56 18.50
CA LEU A 233 8.92 -7.32 17.81
C LEU A 233 10.13 -6.67 18.51
N ASN A 234 11.19 -6.46 17.73
CA ASN A 234 12.42 -5.76 18.10
C ASN A 234 13.04 -5.16 16.82
N TRP A 235 14.10 -4.39 16.94
CA TRP A 235 14.70 -3.69 15.79
C TRP A 235 15.25 -4.62 14.69
N PHE A 236 15.49 -5.91 14.97
CA PHE A 236 15.94 -6.90 13.99
C PHE A 236 14.78 -7.67 13.35
N THR A 237 13.78 -8.03 14.14
CA THR A 237 12.62 -8.84 13.67
C THR A 237 11.48 -7.98 13.12
N SER A 238 11.44 -6.68 13.44
CA SER A 238 10.36 -5.77 13.05
C SER A 238 10.10 -5.81 11.56
N SER A 239 11.14 -5.67 10.73
CA SER A 239 11.01 -5.65 9.28
C SER A 239 10.43 -6.96 8.72
N PHE A 240 10.77 -8.11 9.31
CA PHE A 240 10.23 -9.41 8.90
C PHE A 240 8.76 -9.60 9.30
N VAL A 241 8.38 -9.13 10.50
CA VAL A 241 7.00 -9.19 10.98
C VAL A 241 6.14 -8.22 10.18
N MET A 242 6.59 -6.99 10.00
CA MET A 242 5.95 -5.97 9.15
C MET A 242 5.77 -6.46 7.72
N HIS A 243 6.80 -7.07 7.13
CA HIS A 243 6.69 -7.67 5.79
C HIS A 243 5.52 -8.66 5.72
N SER A 244 5.38 -9.50 6.73
CA SER A 244 4.29 -10.49 6.78
C SER A 244 2.92 -9.82 6.98
N GLN A 245 2.86 -8.74 7.74
CA GLN A 245 1.65 -7.94 7.96
C GLN A 245 1.22 -7.18 6.70
N HIS A 246 2.15 -6.48 6.04
CA HIS A 246 1.90 -5.81 4.76
C HIS A 246 1.36 -6.79 3.73
N GLU A 247 1.94 -7.99 3.63
CA GLU A 247 1.45 -8.96 2.65
C GLU A 247 0.02 -9.41 2.91
N ARG A 248 -0.31 -9.72 4.15
CA ARG A 248 -1.70 -10.00 4.53
C ARG A 248 -2.61 -8.82 4.20
N ASN A 249 -2.19 -7.61 4.55
CA ASN A 249 -3.00 -6.42 4.41
C ASN A 249 -3.23 -6.06 2.93
N HIS A 250 -2.22 -6.17 2.07
CA HIS A 250 -2.33 -5.97 0.62
C HIS A 250 -3.24 -7.00 -0.04
N ALA A 251 -3.18 -8.27 0.38
CA ALA A 251 -4.10 -9.29 -0.11
C ALA A 251 -5.56 -8.98 0.24
N LEU A 252 -5.80 -8.39 1.42
CA LEU A 252 -7.11 -7.85 1.79
C LEU A 252 -7.47 -6.71 0.82
N LEU A 253 -6.64 -5.66 0.71
CA LEU A 253 -6.94 -4.51 -0.16
C LEU A 253 -7.25 -4.89 -1.60
N ALA A 254 -6.50 -5.82 -2.17
CA ALA A 254 -6.73 -6.30 -3.53
C ALA A 254 -8.07 -7.01 -3.68
N SER A 255 -8.44 -7.85 -2.70
CA SER A 255 -9.74 -8.53 -2.70
C SER A 255 -10.91 -7.53 -2.62
N LEU A 256 -10.69 -6.40 -1.96
CA LEU A 256 -11.66 -5.34 -1.76
C LEU A 256 -11.80 -4.45 -2.98
N TYR A 257 -10.68 -4.13 -3.60
CA TYR A 257 -10.65 -3.45 -4.89
C TYR A 257 -11.42 -4.26 -5.95
N LEU A 258 -11.12 -5.56 -6.08
CA LEU A 258 -11.81 -6.43 -7.03
C LEU A 258 -13.31 -6.56 -6.72
N ASP A 259 -13.68 -6.57 -5.45
CA ASP A 259 -15.09 -6.56 -5.04
C ASP A 259 -15.80 -5.27 -5.46
N LEU A 260 -15.21 -4.12 -5.13
CA LEU A 260 -15.73 -2.81 -5.49
C LEU A 260 -15.86 -2.64 -7.00
N LEU A 261 -14.84 -3.07 -7.74
CA LEU A 261 -14.83 -3.03 -9.20
C LEU A 261 -15.96 -3.88 -9.77
N GLY A 262 -16.17 -5.08 -9.23
CA GLY A 262 -17.30 -5.94 -9.61
C GLY A 262 -18.66 -5.28 -9.35
N ARG A 263 -18.85 -4.67 -8.17
CA ARG A 263 -20.07 -3.91 -7.83
C ARG A 263 -20.26 -2.69 -8.73
N HIS A 264 -19.19 -1.96 -9.01
CA HIS A 264 -19.19 -0.80 -9.88
C HIS A 264 -19.60 -1.17 -11.31
N GLU A 265 -18.96 -2.16 -11.91
CA GLU A 265 -19.27 -2.60 -13.26
C GLU A 265 -20.68 -3.19 -13.39
N ALA A 266 -21.15 -3.92 -12.36
CA ALA A 266 -22.53 -4.39 -12.30
C ALA A 266 -23.54 -3.21 -12.28
N LEU A 267 -23.28 -2.19 -11.46
CA LEU A 267 -24.13 -1.01 -11.39
C LEU A 267 -24.07 -0.17 -12.67
N LYS A 268 -22.88 0.00 -13.25
CA LYS A 268 -22.65 0.77 -14.47
C LYS A 268 -23.51 0.23 -15.60
N LYS A 269 -23.61 -1.10 -15.75
CA LYS A 269 -24.48 -1.79 -16.71
C LYS A 269 -25.97 -1.47 -16.55
N LEU A 270 -26.43 -1.19 -15.33
CA LEU A 270 -27.83 -0.81 -15.07
C LEU A 270 -28.11 0.66 -15.42
N VAL A 271 -27.10 1.52 -15.39
CA VAL A 271 -27.25 2.99 -15.52
C VAL A 271 -26.96 3.51 -16.95
N ILE A 272 -26.62 2.64 -17.91
CA ILE A 272 -26.06 2.96 -19.27
C ILE A 272 -26.89 3.95 -20.14
N THR A 273 -28.04 4.46 -19.71
CA THR A 273 -28.97 5.20 -20.60
C THR A 273 -29.42 6.59 -20.14
N ALA A 274 -28.77 7.23 -19.17
CA ALA A 274 -29.17 8.57 -18.73
C ALA A 274 -28.26 9.71 -19.23
N ASP A 275 -28.82 10.92 -19.25
CA ASP A 275 -28.12 12.19 -19.53
C ASP A 275 -27.11 12.53 -18.41
N GLN A 276 -26.01 13.23 -18.74
CA GLN A 276 -24.98 13.67 -17.78
C GLN A 276 -25.49 14.85 -16.94
N ARG A 277 -26.49 14.62 -16.09
CA ARG A 277 -26.84 15.61 -15.06
C ARG A 277 -25.83 15.52 -13.93
N GLU A 278 -25.24 16.66 -13.57
CA GLU A 278 -24.47 16.79 -12.35
C GLU A 278 -25.33 16.34 -11.15
N THR A 279 -24.79 15.40 -10.39
CA THR A 279 -25.40 14.96 -9.13
C THR A 279 -24.65 15.63 -7.99
N ASP A 280 -25.38 16.06 -6.97
CA ASP A 280 -24.82 16.48 -5.69
C ASP A 280 -24.26 15.25 -4.93
N SER A 281 -23.10 14.79 -5.37
CA SER A 281 -22.41 13.62 -4.84
C SER A 281 -21.14 14.05 -4.10
N PRO A 282 -20.76 13.36 -3.01
CA PRO A 282 -19.48 13.59 -2.35
C PRO A 282 -18.32 13.48 -3.34
N VAL A 283 -17.30 14.31 -3.15
CA VAL A 283 -16.08 14.30 -3.96
C VAL A 283 -14.85 13.97 -3.12
N ILE A 284 -13.86 13.36 -3.77
CA ILE A 284 -12.52 13.22 -3.20
C ILE A 284 -11.57 14.17 -3.93
N GLY A 285 -10.83 14.97 -3.17
CA GLY A 285 -9.70 15.76 -3.65
C GLY A 285 -8.40 15.14 -3.17
N HIS A 286 -7.47 14.95 -4.08
CA HIS A 286 -6.11 14.50 -3.77
C HIS A 286 -5.16 15.69 -3.85
N VAL A 287 -4.37 15.89 -2.80
CA VAL A 287 -3.25 16.83 -2.80
C VAL A 287 -1.98 16.00 -2.88
N ASP A 288 -1.33 16.08 -4.04
CA ASP A 288 -0.18 15.29 -4.45
C ASP A 288 1.08 16.17 -4.35
N LEU A 289 1.69 16.23 -3.16
CA LEU A 289 2.93 16.98 -2.96
C LEU A 289 4.14 16.06 -2.99
N PRO A 290 5.23 16.37 -3.70
CA PRO A 290 6.34 15.43 -3.87
C PRO A 290 6.99 15.10 -2.52
N TYR A 291 7.28 13.82 -2.32
CA TYR A 291 8.13 13.40 -1.21
C TYR A 291 9.56 13.83 -1.46
N ILE A 292 10.02 14.83 -0.69
CA ILE A 292 11.40 15.33 -0.80
C ILE A 292 12.19 14.86 0.43
N GLY A 293 13.30 14.16 0.15
CA GLY A 293 14.26 13.67 1.15
C GLY A 293 14.37 12.15 1.19
N SER A 294 15.24 11.65 2.07
CA SER A 294 15.35 10.23 2.38
C SER A 294 14.09 9.75 3.08
N THR A 295 13.79 8.47 2.98
CA THR A 295 12.78 7.77 3.78
C THR A 295 13.32 7.34 5.15
N GLU A 296 14.64 7.37 5.34
CA GLU A 296 15.27 7.25 6.66
C GLU A 296 14.91 8.47 7.52
N ALA A 297 14.19 8.26 8.62
CA ALA A 297 13.67 9.36 9.46
C ALA A 297 14.73 10.39 9.89
N ALA A 298 15.95 9.96 10.22
CA ALA A 298 17.02 10.87 10.64
C ALA A 298 17.56 11.72 9.49
N THR A 299 17.74 11.11 8.31
CA THR A 299 18.18 11.83 7.10
C THR A 299 17.07 12.70 6.56
N ASN A 300 15.81 12.23 6.56
CA ASN A 300 14.64 13.03 6.20
C ASN A 300 14.53 14.28 7.06
N MET A 301 14.67 14.14 8.38
CA MET A 301 14.67 15.27 9.31
C MET A 301 15.76 16.26 8.96
N ARG A 302 17.01 15.79 8.79
CA ARG A 302 18.15 16.66 8.44
C ARG A 302 17.90 17.41 7.13
N GLN A 303 17.50 16.70 6.07
CA GLN A 303 17.25 17.31 4.76
C GLN A 303 16.04 18.26 4.77
N SER A 304 15.01 17.96 5.56
CA SER A 304 13.85 18.85 5.73
C SER A 304 14.24 20.14 6.44
N VAL A 305 15.16 20.07 7.42
CA VAL A 305 15.74 21.26 8.07
C VAL A 305 16.56 22.08 7.06
N GLU A 306 17.50 21.43 6.39
CA GLU A 306 18.45 22.08 5.47
C GLU A 306 17.73 22.81 4.32
N ASN A 307 16.63 22.24 3.82
CA ASN A 307 15.93 22.74 2.62
C ASN A 307 14.56 23.37 2.93
N ARG A 308 14.23 23.65 4.20
CA ARG A 308 12.87 24.07 4.63
C ARG A 308 12.26 25.18 3.76
N VAL A 309 13.00 26.25 3.52
CA VAL A 309 12.51 27.42 2.77
C VAL A 309 12.18 27.06 1.33
N GLU A 310 13.07 26.31 0.67
CA GLU A 310 12.87 25.82 -0.69
C GLU A 310 11.67 24.87 -0.77
N LEU A 311 11.58 23.90 0.16
CA LEU A 311 10.47 22.96 0.24
C LEU A 311 9.11 23.67 0.38
N THR A 312 9.00 24.63 1.29
CA THR A 312 7.77 25.41 1.48
C THR A 312 7.39 26.17 0.20
N GLN A 313 8.35 26.77 -0.48
CA GLN A 313 8.11 27.47 -1.74
C GLN A 313 7.66 26.51 -2.85
N THR A 314 8.34 25.38 -3.00
CA THR A 314 7.99 24.33 -3.96
C THR A 314 6.58 23.81 -3.73
N PHE A 315 6.22 23.45 -2.50
CA PHE A 315 4.87 22.97 -2.19
C PHE A 315 3.80 24.03 -2.48
N THR A 316 4.08 25.30 -2.18
CA THR A 316 3.16 26.40 -2.49
C THR A 316 2.95 26.55 -4.00
N ALA A 317 4.03 26.51 -4.78
CA ALA A 317 3.96 26.58 -6.24
C ALA A 317 3.17 25.42 -6.85
N ILE A 318 3.36 24.20 -6.34
CA ILE A 318 2.64 23.00 -6.80
C ILE A 318 1.14 23.12 -6.50
N LEU A 319 0.77 23.52 -5.28
CA LEU A 319 -0.64 23.72 -4.92
C LEU A 319 -1.32 24.75 -5.83
N ASN A 320 -0.60 25.80 -6.21
CA ASN A 320 -1.09 26.89 -7.05
C ASN A 320 -1.06 26.60 -8.57
N GLY A 321 -0.58 25.43 -9.00
CA GLY A 321 -0.47 25.09 -10.43
C GLY A 321 0.66 25.84 -11.17
N GLU A 322 1.74 26.19 -10.46
CA GLU A 322 2.86 26.97 -10.99
C GLU A 322 4.03 26.09 -11.47
N GLN A 323 4.02 24.79 -11.20
CA GLN A 323 5.02 23.84 -11.71
C GLN A 323 4.51 23.12 -12.97
N ASP A 324 4.98 23.59 -14.12
CA ASP A 324 5.49 22.72 -15.19
C ASP A 324 6.40 23.54 -16.12
N GLY A 325 7.71 23.36 -15.97
CA GLY A 325 8.71 23.90 -16.90
C GLY A 325 8.67 23.28 -18.31
N GLN A 326 7.63 22.49 -18.63
CA GLN A 326 7.42 21.83 -19.91
C GLN A 326 6.06 22.09 -20.58
N SER A 327 5.14 22.84 -19.95
CA SER A 327 3.87 23.23 -20.59
C SER A 327 3.64 24.74 -20.49
N SER A 328 3.46 25.38 -21.64
CA SER A 328 3.28 26.83 -21.78
C SER A 328 1.90 27.35 -21.36
N GLY A 329 1.30 26.80 -20.30
CA GLY A 329 0.02 27.23 -19.73
C GLY A 329 0.00 27.07 -18.22
N LYS A 330 -0.63 27.99 -17.49
CA LYS A 330 -0.93 27.78 -16.05
C LYS A 330 -1.78 26.52 -15.92
N SER A 331 -1.28 25.52 -15.19
CA SER A 331 -2.10 24.36 -14.83
C SER A 331 -3.13 24.77 -13.78
N VAL A 332 -4.21 23.99 -13.67
CA VAL A 332 -5.21 24.16 -12.61
C VAL A 332 -4.55 23.77 -11.28
N GLY A 333 -4.67 24.62 -10.26
CA GLY A 333 -4.16 24.32 -8.92
C GLY A 333 -4.83 23.09 -8.33
N GLN A 334 -4.12 22.32 -7.50
CA GLN A 334 -4.61 21.04 -6.99
C GLN A 334 -5.89 21.17 -6.13
N LEU A 335 -6.17 22.37 -5.62
CA LEU A 335 -7.34 22.67 -4.78
C LEU A 335 -8.47 23.36 -5.55
N ASP A 336 -8.25 23.83 -6.79
CA ASP A 336 -9.17 24.75 -7.48
C ASP A 336 -10.57 24.16 -7.72
N ASN A 337 -10.65 22.83 -7.89
CA ASN A 337 -11.92 22.12 -8.16
C ASN A 337 -12.56 21.51 -6.91
N PHE A 338 -11.99 21.75 -5.71
CA PHE A 338 -12.54 21.19 -4.48
C PHE A 338 -13.71 22.05 -3.96
N PRO A 339 -14.87 21.46 -3.56
CA PRO A 339 -16.06 22.19 -3.15
C PRO A 339 -15.95 22.67 -1.69
N PHE A 340 -15.22 23.78 -1.50
CA PHE A 340 -15.03 24.42 -0.20
C PHE A 340 -16.31 25.02 0.42
N ASP A 341 -17.40 25.08 -0.33
CA ASP A 341 -18.73 25.51 0.12
C ASP A 341 -19.50 24.39 0.85
N ARG A 342 -18.95 23.18 0.90
CA ARG A 342 -19.62 21.99 1.46
C ARG A 342 -18.82 21.39 2.60
N PRO A 343 -19.46 20.64 3.52
CA PRO A 343 -18.73 19.94 4.56
C PRO A 343 -17.74 18.92 3.98
N ALA A 344 -16.54 18.85 4.56
CA ALA A 344 -15.53 17.87 4.19
C ALA A 344 -14.78 17.31 5.39
N ASN A 345 -14.15 16.16 5.19
CA ASN A 345 -13.11 15.64 6.06
C ASN A 345 -11.74 15.91 5.45
N VAL A 346 -10.72 16.05 6.28
CA VAL A 346 -9.32 16.24 5.83
C VAL A 346 -8.45 15.14 6.42
N ILE A 347 -7.61 14.55 5.58
CA ILE A 347 -6.62 13.57 6.01
C ILE A 347 -5.23 14.15 5.81
N TYR A 348 -4.42 14.09 6.87
CA TYR A 348 -2.99 14.34 6.81
C TYR A 348 -2.25 13.01 6.82
N GLY A 349 -1.76 12.64 5.64
CA GLY A 349 -1.04 11.41 5.37
C GLY A 349 0.41 11.40 5.86
N ALA A 350 1.05 10.25 5.66
CA ALA A 350 2.43 10.00 6.05
C ALA A 350 3.42 10.68 5.10
N GLY A 351 4.58 11.11 5.62
CA GLY A 351 5.57 11.84 4.83
C GLY A 351 6.85 12.28 5.55
N GLY A 352 7.14 11.75 6.75
CA GLY A 352 8.26 12.23 7.54
C GLY A 352 8.16 13.74 7.86
N PHE A 353 9.29 14.40 8.08
CA PHE A 353 9.34 15.83 8.40
C PHE A 353 9.01 16.73 7.20
N SER A 354 9.34 16.31 5.97
CA SER A 354 8.88 17.01 4.77
C SER A 354 7.35 16.95 4.64
N GLY A 355 6.73 15.86 5.10
CA GLY A 355 5.28 15.72 5.18
C GLY A 355 4.63 16.69 6.16
N ILE A 356 5.31 16.98 7.27
CA ILE A 356 4.84 18.00 8.22
C ILE A 356 4.86 19.39 7.58
N LEU A 357 5.94 19.73 6.87
CA LEU A 357 6.06 21.01 6.16
C LEU A 357 5.01 21.14 5.04
N ALA A 358 4.85 20.11 4.22
CA ALA A 358 3.82 20.05 3.20
C ALA A 358 2.42 20.21 3.79
N GLY A 359 2.11 19.44 4.84
CA GLY A 359 0.85 19.53 5.54
C GLY A 359 0.58 20.94 6.09
N MET A 360 1.59 21.66 6.57
CA MET A 360 1.43 23.05 7.03
C MET A 360 1.06 23.99 5.88
N VAL A 361 1.75 23.90 4.74
CA VAL A 361 1.44 24.71 3.55
C VAL A 361 0.02 24.42 3.07
N THR A 362 -0.35 23.14 2.96
CA THR A 362 -1.70 22.75 2.53
C THR A 362 -2.76 23.20 3.52
N THR A 363 -2.52 23.09 4.83
CA THR A 363 -3.50 23.51 5.86
C THR A 363 -3.91 24.96 5.69
N ARG A 364 -2.95 25.87 5.44
CA ARG A 364 -3.25 27.28 5.21
C ARG A 364 -4.15 27.49 3.99
N ALA A 365 -3.80 26.84 2.86
CA ALA A 365 -4.60 26.93 1.64
C ALA A 365 -6.02 26.36 1.82
N VAL A 366 -6.15 25.27 2.59
CA VAL A 366 -7.42 24.64 2.92
C VAL A 366 -8.29 25.51 3.82
N ASP A 367 -7.73 26.06 4.89
CA ASP A 367 -8.44 26.97 5.80
C ASP A 367 -8.92 28.22 5.06
N GLU A 368 -8.08 28.81 4.22
CA GLU A 368 -8.48 29.91 3.35
C GLU A 368 -9.60 29.53 2.38
N GLY A 369 -9.52 28.32 1.78
CA GLY A 369 -10.54 27.78 0.90
C GLY A 369 -11.90 27.71 1.60
N PHE A 370 -11.96 27.08 2.77
CA PHE A 370 -13.19 26.98 3.56
C PHE A 370 -13.70 28.34 4.07
N ALA A 371 -12.80 29.23 4.50
CA ALA A 371 -13.18 30.58 4.90
C ALA A 371 -13.83 31.38 3.77
N ARG A 372 -13.39 31.18 2.52
CA ARG A 372 -13.99 31.81 1.32
C ARG A 372 -15.26 31.10 0.86
N GLY A 373 -15.28 29.76 0.87
CA GLY A 373 -16.39 28.95 0.35
C GLY A 373 -17.60 28.89 1.29
N GLY A 374 -17.38 29.01 2.61
CA GLY A 374 -18.45 28.95 3.61
C GLY A 374 -18.82 27.53 4.06
N GLY A 375 -18.06 26.50 3.64
CA GLY A 375 -18.19 25.13 4.14
C GLY A 375 -17.50 24.92 5.49
N GLU A 376 -17.40 23.66 5.92
CA GLU A 376 -16.77 23.29 7.20
C GLU A 376 -15.92 22.01 7.12
N ILE A 377 -14.86 21.93 7.93
CA ILE A 377 -14.06 20.72 8.10
C ILE A 377 -14.63 19.88 9.24
N ARG A 378 -15.39 18.82 8.98
CA ARG A 378 -16.05 18.02 10.03
C ARG A 378 -15.05 17.30 10.92
N TYR A 379 -14.18 16.49 10.32
CA TYR A 379 -13.15 15.74 11.01
C TYR A 379 -11.80 15.87 10.32
N VAL A 380 -10.76 15.80 11.13
CA VAL A 380 -9.37 15.72 10.71
C VAL A 380 -8.83 14.35 11.10
N TYR A 381 -8.13 13.71 10.18
CA TYR A 381 -7.53 12.41 10.37
C TYR A 381 -6.00 12.53 10.27
N GLY A 382 -5.31 12.05 11.29
CA GLY A 382 -3.85 12.06 11.35
C GLY A 382 -3.26 10.66 11.18
N VAL A 383 -2.31 10.50 10.26
CA VAL A 383 -1.60 9.24 10.01
C VAL A 383 -0.09 9.49 9.98
N SER A 384 0.69 8.71 10.74
CA SER A 384 2.15 8.85 10.80
C SER A 384 2.58 10.29 11.10
N ALA A 385 3.49 10.87 10.30
CA ALA A 385 3.95 12.24 10.47
C ALA A 385 2.81 13.28 10.41
N GLY A 386 1.77 13.03 9.60
CA GLY A 386 0.60 13.91 9.48
C GLY A 386 -0.25 14.01 10.75
N VAL A 387 -0.01 13.16 11.75
CA VAL A 387 -0.65 13.28 13.08
C VAL A 387 -0.37 14.64 13.72
N LEU A 388 0.83 15.22 13.53
CA LEU A 388 1.15 16.52 14.09
C LEU A 388 0.36 17.63 13.39
N ASN A 389 0.30 17.64 12.05
CA ASN A 389 -0.55 18.58 11.31
C ASN A 389 -2.01 18.44 11.76
N GLY A 390 -2.51 17.21 11.82
CA GLY A 390 -3.87 16.93 12.23
C GLY A 390 -4.17 17.43 13.64
N PHE A 391 -3.26 17.24 14.59
CA PHE A 391 -3.42 17.73 15.97
C PHE A 391 -3.55 19.24 16.05
N PHE A 392 -2.56 19.98 15.53
CA PHE A 392 -2.57 21.44 15.64
C PHE A 392 -3.72 22.07 14.85
N HIS A 393 -4.05 21.53 13.68
CA HIS A 393 -5.21 21.98 12.91
C HIS A 393 -6.53 21.71 13.65
N SER A 394 -6.70 20.52 14.20
CA SER A 394 -7.91 20.16 14.96
C SER A 394 -8.11 21.02 16.20
N VAL A 395 -7.03 21.37 16.90
CA VAL A 395 -7.10 22.27 18.07
C VAL A 395 -7.61 23.64 17.64
N GLN A 396 -7.10 24.21 16.55
CA GLN A 396 -7.55 25.49 16.04
C GLN A 396 -9.03 25.46 15.62
N LEU A 397 -9.45 24.40 14.92
CA LEU A 397 -10.85 24.18 14.55
C LEU A 397 -11.76 24.05 15.78
N ALA A 398 -11.36 23.27 16.78
CA ALA A 398 -12.12 23.07 18.00
C ALA A 398 -12.22 24.35 18.84
N ALA A 399 -11.13 25.13 18.92
CA ALA A 399 -11.12 26.41 19.63
C ALA A 399 -12.08 27.43 19.01
N ALA A 400 -12.19 27.45 17.68
CA ALA A 400 -13.16 28.31 16.99
C ALA A 400 -14.62 27.87 17.25
N ARG A 401 -14.87 26.56 17.41
CA ARG A 401 -16.21 25.99 17.67
C ARG A 401 -16.65 26.08 19.12
N HIS A 402 -15.71 25.94 20.04
CA HIS A 402 -15.94 25.78 21.47
C HIS A 402 -15.08 26.75 22.30
N PRO A 403 -15.28 28.08 22.15
CA PRO A 403 -14.48 29.09 22.84
C PRO A 403 -14.65 29.07 24.38
N ASP A 404 -15.65 28.35 24.89
CA ASP A 404 -15.89 28.10 26.31
C ASP A 404 -14.99 27.00 26.89
N ILE A 405 -14.56 26.05 26.05
CA ILE A 405 -13.66 24.94 26.43
C ILE A 405 -12.20 25.37 26.29
N TYR A 406 -11.88 26.12 25.23
CA TYR A 406 -10.51 26.45 24.86
C TYR A 406 -10.06 27.85 25.31
N LYS A 407 -8.76 28.00 25.55
CA LYS A 407 -8.09 29.28 25.81
C LYS A 407 -7.71 29.96 24.48
N PRO A 408 -7.54 31.30 24.46
CA PRO A 408 -7.15 32.03 23.25
C PRO A 408 -5.88 31.50 22.57
N ALA A 409 -4.94 30.93 23.33
CA ALA A 409 -3.73 30.31 22.78
C ALA A 409 -4.03 29.19 21.76
N ALA A 410 -5.17 28.50 21.88
CA ALA A 410 -5.56 27.41 20.98
C ALA A 410 -5.91 27.89 19.56
N LEU A 411 -6.29 29.16 19.38
CA LEU A 411 -6.53 29.76 18.07
C LEU A 411 -5.24 29.93 17.24
N HIS A 412 -4.08 29.83 17.91
CA HIS A 412 -2.75 29.95 17.33
C HIS A 412 -1.98 28.61 17.32
N ALA A 413 -2.71 27.48 17.39
CA ALA A 413 -2.10 26.16 17.46
C ALA A 413 -1.20 25.85 16.25
N LEU A 414 -1.58 26.28 15.03
CA LEU A 414 -0.71 26.11 13.85
C LEU A 414 0.61 26.90 13.96
N ASP A 415 0.58 28.09 14.56
CA ASP A 415 1.79 28.90 14.81
C ASP A 415 2.77 28.15 15.75
N ASP A 416 2.26 27.39 16.72
CA ASP A 416 3.09 26.56 17.60
C ASP A 416 3.78 25.40 16.86
N LEU A 417 3.09 24.78 15.88
CA LEU A 417 3.70 23.77 15.00
C LEU A 417 4.78 24.41 14.12
N GLU A 418 4.49 25.58 13.55
CA GLU A 418 5.44 26.36 12.77
C GLU A 418 6.70 26.69 13.56
N ASN A 419 6.54 27.19 14.79
CA ASN A 419 7.66 27.50 15.67
C ASN A 419 8.50 26.25 16.03
N LEU A 420 7.84 25.11 16.23
CA LEU A 420 8.51 23.82 16.46
C LEU A 420 9.35 23.42 15.23
N MET A 421 8.78 23.55 14.03
CA MET A 421 9.42 23.21 12.76
C MET A 421 10.47 24.24 12.34
N GLU A 422 10.32 25.50 12.74
CA GLU A 422 11.29 26.55 12.48
C GLU A 422 12.61 26.27 13.20
N HIS A 423 12.51 25.73 14.41
CA HIS A 423 13.62 25.38 15.27
C HIS A 423 13.78 23.85 15.37
N LEU A 424 13.58 23.15 14.26
CA LEU A 424 13.56 21.70 14.17
C LEU A 424 14.91 21.11 14.60
N GLU A 425 14.95 20.53 15.79
CA GLU A 425 16.11 19.85 16.35
C GLU A 425 15.72 18.46 16.85
N ARG A 426 16.53 17.44 16.54
CA ARG A 426 16.27 16.06 16.95
C ARG A 426 15.89 15.89 18.42
N LYS A 427 16.61 16.59 19.31
CA LYS A 427 16.46 16.49 20.77
C LYS A 427 15.09 16.97 21.27
N LYS A 428 14.34 17.73 20.45
CA LYS A 428 12.97 18.16 20.74
C LYS A 428 11.93 17.07 20.49
N PHE A 429 12.27 16.05 19.69
CA PHE A 429 11.35 14.97 19.36
C PHE A 429 11.73 13.66 20.05
N ILE A 430 13.02 13.32 20.04
CA ILE A 430 13.49 11.97 20.38
C ILE A 430 14.59 12.03 21.44
N SER A 431 14.47 11.18 22.45
CA SER A 431 15.58 10.84 23.34
C SER A 431 16.11 9.43 23.05
N TYR A 432 17.43 9.25 23.06
CA TYR A 432 18.05 7.95 22.81
C TYR A 432 17.88 6.99 23.98
N ASN A 433 17.63 5.72 23.67
CA ASN A 433 17.58 4.68 24.68
C ASN A 433 19.00 4.28 25.09
N LYS A 434 19.44 4.77 26.25
CA LYS A 434 20.74 4.40 26.85
C LYS A 434 20.70 3.05 27.59
N ASN A 435 19.51 2.47 27.79
CA ASN A 435 19.34 1.18 28.46
C ASN A 435 19.38 0.03 27.42
N PRO A 436 20.33 -0.92 27.52
CA PRO A 436 20.46 -2.04 26.57
C PRO A 436 19.20 -2.90 26.42
N LEU A 437 18.42 -3.09 27.49
CA LEU A 437 17.17 -3.86 27.46
C LEU A 437 16.06 -3.13 26.68
N LYS A 438 16.08 -1.79 26.69
CA LYS A 438 15.12 -0.96 25.94
C LYS A 438 15.61 -0.68 24.53
N LEU A 439 16.93 -0.63 24.30
CA LEU A 439 17.54 -0.51 22.98
C LEU A 439 17.07 -1.63 22.04
N TRP A 440 16.85 -2.82 22.60
CA TRP A 440 16.30 -3.94 21.86
C TRP A 440 14.88 -3.68 21.31
N LYS A 441 14.08 -2.84 21.97
CA LYS A 441 12.73 -2.46 21.55
C LYS A 441 12.68 -1.25 20.59
N GLY A 442 13.75 -0.46 20.49
CA GLY A 442 13.86 0.71 19.63
C GLY A 442 15.06 1.60 19.98
N PHE A 443 15.52 2.43 19.05
CA PHE A 443 16.67 3.34 19.25
C PHE A 443 16.37 4.53 20.15
N GLY A 444 15.12 5.00 20.15
CA GLY A 444 14.69 6.14 20.95
C GLY A 444 13.29 6.02 21.52
N ASN A 445 12.86 7.09 22.18
CA ASN A 445 11.49 7.30 22.66
C ASN A 445 11.09 8.77 22.45
N LEU A 446 9.79 9.01 22.50
CA LEU A 446 9.18 10.32 22.21
C LEU A 446 9.01 11.21 23.44
N GLY A 447 9.75 10.97 24.53
CA GLY A 447 9.61 11.74 25.77
C GLY A 447 9.70 13.27 25.59
N PRO A 448 10.64 13.82 24.79
CA PRO A 448 10.67 15.25 24.50
C PRO A 448 9.41 15.78 23.80
N LEU A 449 8.90 15.03 22.82
CA LEU A 449 7.66 15.38 22.12
C LEU A 449 6.45 15.29 23.05
N GLU A 450 6.40 14.28 23.93
CA GLU A 450 5.35 14.12 24.94
C GLU A 450 5.26 15.33 25.86
N VAL A 451 6.39 15.79 26.41
CA VAL A 451 6.43 16.99 27.27
C VAL A 451 5.92 18.22 26.53
N PHE A 452 6.40 18.44 25.30
CA PHE A 452 5.96 19.56 24.48
C PHE A 452 4.44 19.54 24.24
N LEU A 453 3.88 18.38 23.85
CA LEU A 453 2.45 18.24 23.59
C LEU A 453 1.60 18.43 24.86
N LEU A 454 2.06 17.94 26.01
CA LEU A 454 1.38 18.14 27.30
C LEU A 454 1.37 19.63 27.69
N ASP A 455 2.50 20.33 27.53
CA ASP A 455 2.61 21.76 27.81
C ASP A 455 1.68 22.57 26.91
N ARG A 456 1.61 22.23 25.61
CA ARG A 456 0.69 22.87 24.66
C ARG A 456 -0.77 22.58 25.02
N LEU A 457 -1.13 21.33 25.29
CA LEU A 457 -2.50 20.97 25.63
C LEU A 457 -2.97 21.62 26.94
N ALA A 458 -2.09 21.75 27.93
CA ALA A 458 -2.35 22.52 29.15
C ALA A 458 -2.59 24.00 28.85
N ALA A 459 -1.78 24.62 27.99
CA ALA A 459 -1.97 26.01 27.57
C ALA A 459 -3.29 26.23 26.80
N TYR A 460 -3.69 25.27 25.97
CA TYR A 460 -4.90 25.35 25.15
C TYR A 460 -6.19 25.16 25.94
N THR A 461 -6.15 24.40 27.04
CA THR A 461 -7.36 24.05 27.82
C THR A 461 -7.40 24.72 29.20
N GLY A 462 -6.25 25.16 29.71
CA GLY A 462 -6.08 25.60 31.09
C GLY A 462 -6.08 24.46 32.12
N SER A 463 -6.01 23.20 31.68
CA SER A 463 -6.01 22.04 32.57
C SER A 463 -4.68 21.88 33.30
N THR A 464 -4.75 21.42 34.56
CA THR A 464 -3.59 20.99 35.35
C THR A 464 -3.25 19.51 35.16
N HIS A 465 -4.10 18.76 34.46
CA HIS A 465 -3.95 17.32 34.19
C HIS A 465 -4.08 16.99 32.69
N PRO A 466 -3.27 17.65 31.82
CA PRO A 466 -3.36 17.46 30.36
C PRO A 466 -3.14 16.00 29.92
N GLU A 467 -2.45 15.18 30.73
CA GLU A 467 -2.18 13.77 30.48
C GLU A 467 -3.43 12.88 30.46
N SER A 468 -4.52 13.35 31.08
CA SER A 468 -5.78 12.62 31.22
C SER A 468 -6.86 13.06 30.24
N ILE A 469 -6.66 14.19 29.56
CA ILE A 469 -7.64 14.76 28.63
C ILE A 469 -7.82 13.83 27.43
N THR A 470 -9.07 13.44 27.18
CA THR A 470 -9.49 12.67 26.02
C THR A 470 -10.03 13.56 24.91
N PHE A 471 -10.23 12.99 23.72
CA PHE A 471 -10.81 13.71 22.59
C PHE A 471 -12.24 14.19 22.87
N ASP A 472 -13.04 13.39 23.58
CA ASP A 472 -14.42 13.72 23.92
C ASP A 472 -14.50 14.87 24.95
N ASP A 473 -13.56 14.95 25.92
CA ASP A 473 -13.55 15.99 26.96
C ASP A 473 -13.45 17.41 26.41
N ILE A 474 -12.78 17.56 25.27
CA ILE A 474 -12.51 18.86 24.64
C ILE A 474 -13.16 18.97 23.26
N ALA A 475 -14.01 18.02 22.86
CA ALA A 475 -14.64 17.97 21.54
C ALA A 475 -13.63 18.15 20.39
N LEU A 476 -12.45 17.52 20.50
CA LEU A 476 -11.37 17.65 19.51
C LEU A 476 -11.70 16.80 18.26
N PRO A 477 -11.95 17.39 17.07
CA PRO A 477 -12.38 16.67 15.86
C PRO A 477 -11.23 15.92 15.17
N LEU A 478 -10.28 15.38 15.94
CA LEU A 478 -9.14 14.60 15.48
C LEU A 478 -9.43 13.11 15.60
N THR A 479 -8.99 12.34 14.62
CA THR A 479 -8.86 10.89 14.72
C THR A 479 -7.45 10.46 14.33
N VAL A 480 -6.75 9.81 15.24
CA VAL A 480 -5.38 9.32 15.04
C VAL A 480 -5.42 7.84 14.66
N SER A 481 -4.73 7.47 13.58
CA SER A 481 -4.50 6.08 13.21
C SER A 481 -3.18 5.58 13.82
N ALA A 482 -3.22 4.44 14.50
CA ALA A 482 -2.04 3.73 14.97
C ALA A 482 -2.13 2.24 14.66
N SER A 483 -0.99 1.59 14.50
CA SER A 483 -0.90 0.16 14.20
C SER A 483 -0.80 -0.66 15.49
N ARG A 484 -1.67 -1.66 15.64
CA ARG A 484 -1.55 -2.69 16.67
C ARG A 484 -0.40 -3.66 16.33
N LYS A 485 0.04 -4.43 17.31
CA LYS A 485 1.08 -5.47 17.12
C LYS A 485 0.73 -6.54 16.09
N ASP A 486 -0.56 -6.80 15.87
CA ASP A 486 -1.02 -7.74 14.86
C ASP A 486 -1.04 -7.13 13.44
N GLY A 487 -0.63 -5.86 13.29
CA GLY A 487 -0.53 -5.15 12.03
C GLY A 487 -1.88 -4.74 11.47
N TYR A 488 -2.91 -4.58 12.32
CA TYR A 488 -4.14 -3.87 11.97
C TYR A 488 -4.12 -2.46 12.59
N PRO A 489 -4.71 -1.46 11.92
CA PRO A 489 -4.91 -0.14 12.49
C PRO A 489 -5.94 -0.17 13.63
N GLU A 490 -5.82 0.85 14.46
CA GLU A 490 -6.80 1.26 15.44
C GLU A 490 -6.95 2.77 15.36
N TYR A 491 -8.19 3.23 15.46
CA TYR A 491 -8.54 4.64 15.34
C TYR A 491 -8.85 5.19 16.73
N MET A 492 -8.16 6.26 17.13
CA MET A 492 -8.32 6.91 18.41
C MET A 492 -8.84 8.34 18.20
N GLY A 493 -9.96 8.70 18.82
CA GLY A 493 -10.61 9.98 18.57
C GLY A 493 -11.89 10.15 19.38
N MET A 494 -12.72 11.13 18.99
CA MET A 494 -14.06 11.29 19.56
C MET A 494 -14.93 10.06 19.30
N THR A 495 -15.61 9.60 20.34
CA THR A 495 -16.47 8.41 20.32
C THR A 495 -17.93 8.75 20.03
N ASN A 496 -18.31 10.02 20.15
CA ASN A 496 -19.64 10.52 19.79
C ASN A 496 -19.54 11.58 18.68
N PRO A 497 -20.20 11.39 17.51
CA PRO A 497 -21.02 10.23 17.13
C PRO A 497 -20.18 8.96 16.95
N VAL A 498 -20.84 7.81 17.13
CA VAL A 498 -20.22 6.50 16.89
C VAL A 498 -19.82 6.40 15.41
N ARG A 499 -18.52 6.19 15.19
CA ARG A 499 -17.92 5.97 13.86
C ARG A 499 -17.31 4.59 13.82
N SER A 500 -17.93 3.72 13.06
CA SER A 500 -17.49 2.34 12.88
C SER A 500 -17.86 1.79 11.51
N PHE A 501 -17.19 0.70 11.15
CA PHE A 501 -17.55 -0.18 10.05
C PHE A 501 -17.09 -1.60 10.33
N VAL A 502 -17.76 -2.57 9.71
CA VAL A 502 -17.37 -3.97 9.74
C VAL A 502 -16.72 -4.32 8.42
N TRP A 503 -15.51 -4.85 8.50
CA TRP A 503 -14.75 -5.31 7.36
C TRP A 503 -14.34 -6.77 7.50
N GLN A 504 -14.87 -7.65 6.65
CA GLN A 504 -14.51 -9.08 6.66
C GLN A 504 -14.65 -9.70 8.07
N GLY A 505 -15.76 -9.38 8.74
CA GLY A 505 -16.04 -9.85 10.11
C GLY A 505 -15.25 -9.15 11.22
N ARG A 506 -14.35 -8.21 10.91
CA ARG A 506 -13.65 -7.38 11.90
C ARG A 506 -14.40 -6.06 12.08
N THR A 507 -14.69 -5.70 13.32
CA THR A 507 -15.25 -4.37 13.62
C THR A 507 -14.11 -3.39 13.84
N TRP A 508 -14.19 -2.27 13.14
CA TRP A 508 -13.27 -1.14 13.26
C TRP A 508 -14.08 0.04 13.74
N GLU A 509 -13.67 0.61 14.87
CA GLU A 509 -14.38 1.68 15.54
C GLU A 509 -13.39 2.70 16.08
N VAL A 510 -13.84 3.94 16.18
CA VAL A 510 -13.08 4.98 16.88
C VAL A 510 -13.18 4.75 18.39
N ARG A 511 -12.03 4.61 19.05
CA ARG A 511 -11.91 4.39 20.49
C ARG A 511 -11.50 5.66 21.23
N PRO A 512 -11.92 5.81 22.50
CA PRO A 512 -11.46 6.90 23.33
C PRO A 512 -10.01 6.65 23.75
N ALA A 513 -9.23 7.72 23.85
CA ALA A 513 -7.86 7.69 24.35
C ALA A 513 -7.46 9.09 24.86
N PRO A 514 -6.48 9.19 25.78
CA PRO A 514 -5.84 10.45 26.07
C PRO A 514 -5.18 11.03 24.81
N VAL A 515 -5.43 12.31 24.53
CA VAL A 515 -5.05 12.95 23.26
C VAL A 515 -3.55 12.82 22.98
N VAL A 516 -2.70 13.16 23.95
CA VAL A 516 -1.25 13.08 23.77
C VAL A 516 -0.79 11.64 23.56
N LYS A 517 -1.33 10.66 24.28
CA LYS A 517 -0.96 9.25 24.10
C LYS A 517 -1.35 8.73 22.72
N ALA A 518 -2.52 9.11 22.22
CA ALA A 518 -2.94 8.76 20.87
C ALA A 518 -2.02 9.38 19.80
N VAL A 519 -1.68 10.67 19.94
CA VAL A 519 -0.72 11.34 19.04
C VAL A 519 0.63 10.62 19.02
N LEU A 520 1.18 10.27 20.19
CA LEU A 520 2.44 9.54 20.28
C LEU A 520 2.34 8.14 19.67
N ALA A 521 1.22 7.43 19.86
CA ALA A 521 0.99 6.13 19.25
C ALA A 521 0.99 6.20 17.72
N GLY A 522 0.26 7.16 17.14
CA GLY A 522 0.24 7.38 15.70
C GLY A 522 1.59 7.80 15.11
N TRP A 523 2.49 8.36 15.92
CA TRP A 523 3.83 8.80 15.50
C TRP A 523 4.97 7.83 15.87
N SER A 524 4.67 6.71 16.53
CA SER A 524 5.67 5.75 17.03
C SER A 524 6.26 4.90 15.89
N MET A 525 7.15 5.51 15.08
CA MET A 525 7.74 4.88 13.90
C MET A 525 8.34 3.50 14.22
N ASN A 526 7.94 2.52 13.41
CA ASN A 526 8.44 1.15 13.50
C ASN A 526 9.97 1.13 13.44
N THR A 527 10.60 0.14 14.10
CA THR A 527 12.06 -0.08 14.13
C THR A 527 12.86 0.97 14.92
N TYR A 528 12.48 2.25 14.90
CA TYR A 528 13.27 3.34 15.50
C TYR A 528 12.78 3.78 16.88
N ILE A 529 11.47 3.79 17.10
CA ILE A 529 10.85 4.32 18.30
C ILE A 529 10.23 3.18 19.10
N ILE A 530 10.39 3.22 20.44
CA ILE A 530 9.69 2.26 21.31
C ILE A 530 8.18 2.41 21.09
N PRO A 531 7.45 1.30 20.85
CA PRO A 531 5.99 1.33 20.74
C PRO A 531 5.32 2.04 21.92
N THR A 532 4.36 2.92 21.63
CA THR A 532 3.60 3.60 22.67
C THR A 532 2.62 2.63 23.30
N ARG A 533 2.63 2.53 24.63
CA ARG A 533 1.65 1.72 25.36
C ARG A 533 0.43 2.56 25.70
N LEU A 534 -0.74 2.06 25.34
CA LEU A 534 -2.03 2.58 25.76
C LEU A 534 -2.86 1.39 26.25
N ASN A 535 -3.30 1.45 27.50
CA ASN A 535 -3.94 0.33 28.20
C ASN A 535 -3.06 -0.96 28.18
N ASP A 536 -3.64 -2.07 27.75
CA ASP A 536 -3.00 -3.38 27.62
C ASP A 536 -2.32 -3.62 26.26
N GLN A 537 -2.36 -2.64 25.35
CA GLN A 537 -1.85 -2.74 23.99
C GLN A 537 -0.59 -1.86 23.78
N GLU A 538 0.32 -2.32 22.91
CA GLU A 538 1.38 -1.46 22.36
C GLU A 538 1.09 -1.13 20.91
N TYR A 539 1.34 0.12 20.55
CA TYR A 539 1.05 0.71 19.25
C TYR A 539 2.31 1.20 18.57
N THR A 540 2.33 1.06 17.25
CA THR A 540 3.31 1.68 16.38
C THR A 540 2.60 2.61 15.39
N ASP A 541 3.38 3.32 14.58
CA ASP A 541 2.89 4.23 13.55
C ASP A 541 1.79 3.60 12.67
N GLY A 542 0.66 4.29 12.51
CA GLY A 542 -0.47 3.88 11.68
C GLY A 542 -0.12 3.68 10.19
N GLY A 543 0.85 4.44 9.67
CA GLY A 543 1.38 4.28 8.32
C GLY A 543 2.16 2.98 8.12
N GLY A 544 2.55 2.30 9.20
CA GLY A 544 3.19 0.99 9.16
C GLY A 544 2.24 -0.17 8.83
N THR A 545 0.93 0.08 8.78
CA THR A 545 -0.09 -0.93 8.49
C THR A 545 -0.82 -0.65 7.18
N PHE A 546 -1.35 0.57 7.05
CA PHE A 546 -1.78 1.14 5.78
C PHE A 546 -1.26 2.58 5.67
N TYR A 547 -0.50 2.90 4.62
CA TYR A 547 0.15 4.19 4.43
C TYR A 547 -0.84 5.29 4.04
N ASP A 548 -1.76 4.98 3.13
CA ASP A 548 -2.92 5.82 2.80
C ASP A 548 -4.17 5.20 3.43
N GLN A 549 -4.86 5.94 4.29
CA GLN A 549 -6.01 5.45 5.08
C GLN A 549 -7.34 5.98 4.54
N SER A 550 -7.35 6.65 3.39
CA SER A 550 -8.52 7.40 2.90
C SER A 550 -9.78 6.56 2.74
N LEU A 551 -9.64 5.36 2.20
CA LEU A 551 -10.75 4.42 2.12
C LEU A 551 -11.32 4.05 3.49
N MET A 552 -10.47 3.89 4.50
CA MET A 552 -10.88 3.49 5.84
C MET A 552 -11.65 4.63 6.52
N VAL A 553 -11.13 5.85 6.37
CA VAL A 553 -11.79 7.09 6.81
C VAL A 553 -13.17 7.22 6.16
N ALA A 554 -13.24 7.08 4.84
CA ALA A 554 -14.50 7.09 4.10
C ALA A 554 -15.48 6.02 4.61
N CYS A 555 -15.00 4.85 5.05
CA CYS A 555 -15.86 3.81 5.63
C CYS A 555 -16.29 4.10 7.08
N LEU A 556 -15.50 4.83 7.88
CA LEU A 556 -15.84 5.19 9.27
C LEU A 556 -17.01 6.17 9.34
N ASP A 557 -17.11 7.11 8.41
CA ASP A 557 -18.16 8.14 8.41
C ASP A 557 -19.54 7.54 8.19
N ARG A 558 -20.54 8.00 8.97
CA ARG A 558 -21.93 7.53 8.86
C ARG A 558 -22.47 7.63 7.44
N GLU A 559 -22.15 8.73 6.76
CA GLU A 559 -22.47 9.02 5.36
C GLU A 559 -21.18 9.42 4.64
N LEU A 560 -21.05 9.05 3.36
CA LEU A 560 -19.89 9.46 2.57
C LEU A 560 -19.93 11.00 2.44
N THR A 561 -18.85 11.65 2.85
CA THR A 561 -18.70 13.12 2.84
C THR A 561 -17.55 13.50 1.90
N ASN A 562 -17.47 14.75 1.47
CA ASN A 562 -16.30 15.22 0.72
C ASN A 562 -15.03 14.94 1.52
N LEU A 563 -13.96 14.55 0.84
CA LEU A 563 -12.70 14.17 1.48
C LEU A 563 -11.54 14.84 0.77
N LEU A 564 -10.74 15.58 1.53
CA LEU A 564 -9.46 16.06 1.05
C LEU A 564 -8.36 15.15 1.61
N ASN A 565 -7.76 14.34 0.73
CA ASN A 565 -6.65 13.48 1.06
C ASN A 565 -5.33 14.19 0.78
N ILE A 566 -4.66 14.67 1.84
CA ILE A 566 -3.37 15.33 1.74
C ILE A 566 -2.28 14.30 1.96
N HIS A 567 -1.53 13.97 0.92
CA HIS A 567 -0.44 13.03 1.03
C HIS A 567 0.81 13.52 0.32
N LEU A 568 1.96 13.05 0.81
CA LEU A 568 3.17 13.15 0.02
C LEU A 568 3.17 12.07 -1.05
N ASP A 569 3.29 12.47 -2.30
CA ASP A 569 3.31 11.61 -3.48
C ASP A 569 4.72 11.27 -3.97
N GLU A 570 4.81 10.30 -4.87
CA GLU A 570 5.98 10.08 -5.71
C GLU A 570 6.14 11.28 -6.66
N PRO A 571 7.34 11.86 -6.84
CA PRO A 571 7.53 12.90 -7.83
C PRO A 571 7.15 12.37 -9.22
N TYR A 572 6.53 13.20 -10.06
CA TYR A 572 6.18 12.85 -11.44
C TYR A 572 7.39 12.24 -12.17
N GLY A 573 7.23 11.03 -12.71
CA GLY A 573 8.29 10.31 -13.43
C GLY A 573 9.42 9.71 -12.58
N HIS A 574 9.33 9.77 -11.24
CA HIS A 574 10.33 9.21 -10.34
C HIS A 574 9.72 8.23 -9.34
N SER A 575 10.27 7.01 -9.29
CA SER A 575 10.08 6.13 -8.13
C SER A 575 10.97 6.61 -6.96
N TYR A 576 10.89 5.94 -5.80
CA TYR A 576 11.72 6.18 -4.60
C TYR A 576 13.26 6.11 -4.82
N ASN A 577 13.74 6.05 -6.07
CA ASN A 577 15.14 5.95 -6.48
C ASN A 577 15.86 4.84 -5.71
N LEU A 578 15.18 3.69 -5.62
CA LEU A 578 15.76 2.56 -4.93
C LEU A 578 17.00 2.09 -5.69
N PRO A 579 18.04 1.62 -4.98
CA PRO A 579 19.26 1.17 -5.63
C PRO A 579 18.96 0.01 -6.60
N GLU A 580 19.60 0.02 -7.78
CA GLU A 580 19.48 -1.07 -8.76
C GLU A 580 19.80 -2.44 -8.16
N HIS A 581 20.69 -2.48 -7.17
CA HIS A 581 21.04 -3.68 -6.41
C HIS A 581 20.96 -3.42 -4.91
N PHE A 582 19.94 -4.02 -4.26
CA PHE A 582 19.61 -3.78 -2.86
C PHE A 582 20.62 -4.42 -1.89
N ASP A 583 21.29 -3.57 -1.11
CA ASP A 583 22.08 -4.02 0.04
C ASP A 583 21.16 -4.47 1.18
N LEU A 584 21.40 -5.66 1.73
CA LEU A 584 20.62 -6.26 2.81
C LEU A 584 20.46 -5.33 4.03
N LEU A 585 21.50 -4.59 4.42
CA LEU A 585 21.40 -3.66 5.55
C LEU A 585 20.43 -2.53 5.22
N LYS A 586 20.53 -1.96 4.02
CA LYS A 586 19.57 -0.95 3.56
C LYS A 586 18.17 -1.55 3.48
N THR A 587 18.00 -2.72 2.88
CA THR A 587 16.70 -3.39 2.79
C THR A 587 16.10 -3.62 4.16
N VAL A 588 16.84 -4.04 5.18
CA VAL A 588 16.31 -4.27 6.54
C VAL A 588 15.83 -2.97 7.20
N PHE A 589 16.52 -1.86 7.01
CA PHE A 589 16.12 -0.57 7.60
C PHE A 589 15.12 0.22 6.73
N GLU A 590 15.06 -0.05 5.43
CA GLU A 590 14.26 0.69 4.44
C GLU A 590 13.14 -0.17 3.82
N THR A 591 12.86 -1.37 4.36
CA THR A 591 11.92 -2.34 3.73
C THR A 591 10.53 -1.76 3.51
N HIS A 592 10.12 -0.83 4.37
CA HIS A 592 8.82 -0.16 4.27
C HIS A 592 8.66 0.60 2.94
N ASN A 593 9.76 1.08 2.35
CA ASN A 593 9.75 1.82 1.07
C ASN A 593 9.49 0.93 -0.16
N LEU A 594 9.63 -0.39 -0.03
CA LEU A 594 9.34 -1.33 -1.12
C LEU A 594 7.84 -1.61 -1.25
N CYS A 595 7.08 -1.46 -0.16
CA CYS A 595 5.65 -1.80 -0.12
C CYS A 595 4.75 -0.58 -0.34
N PHE A 596 5.17 0.59 0.16
CA PHE A 596 4.38 1.82 0.12
C PHE A 596 3.96 2.30 -1.28
N PRO A 597 4.79 2.22 -2.34
CA PRO A 597 4.39 2.64 -3.68
C PRO A 597 3.06 2.05 -4.13
N GLU A 598 2.99 0.72 -4.23
CA GLU A 598 1.82 0.02 -4.74
C GLU A 598 0.67 0.08 -3.74
N GLU A 599 0.94 -0.01 -2.44
CA GLU A 599 -0.08 0.14 -1.41
C GLU A 599 -0.83 1.47 -1.56
N ARG A 600 -0.08 2.56 -1.72
CA ARG A 600 -0.63 3.91 -1.90
C ARG A 600 -1.42 4.01 -3.18
N ARG A 601 -0.83 3.62 -4.33
CA ARG A 601 -1.52 3.64 -5.64
C ARG A 601 -2.83 2.86 -5.56
N ARG A 602 -2.83 1.69 -4.91
CA ARG A 602 -4.01 0.85 -4.74
C ARG A 602 -5.05 1.47 -3.83
N MET A 603 -4.65 2.05 -2.69
CA MET A 603 -5.56 2.72 -1.76
C MET A 603 -6.20 3.95 -2.40
N ARG A 604 -5.43 4.77 -3.12
CA ARG A 604 -5.94 5.89 -3.91
C ARG A 604 -6.98 5.40 -4.91
N LYS A 605 -6.59 4.47 -5.79
CA LYS A 605 -7.48 3.93 -6.83
C LYS A 605 -8.77 3.33 -6.28
N MET A 606 -8.68 2.59 -5.17
CA MET A 606 -9.86 2.02 -4.53
C MET A 606 -10.73 3.09 -3.88
N THR A 607 -10.14 4.17 -3.35
CA THR A 607 -10.89 5.30 -2.82
C THR A 607 -11.56 6.10 -3.95
N ASP A 608 -10.86 6.40 -5.03
CA ASP A 608 -11.43 7.03 -6.24
C ASP A 608 -12.63 6.22 -6.75
N LEU A 609 -12.43 4.92 -6.95
CA LEU A 609 -13.48 4.00 -7.39
C LEU A 609 -14.67 3.98 -6.41
N LEU A 610 -14.43 4.17 -5.10
CA LEU A 610 -15.50 4.25 -4.11
C LEU A 610 -16.34 5.50 -4.36
N TYR A 611 -15.71 6.68 -4.48
CA TYR A 611 -16.41 7.93 -4.74
C TYR A 611 -17.15 7.90 -6.08
N GLU A 612 -16.53 7.37 -7.14
CA GLU A 612 -17.18 7.14 -8.44
C GLU A 612 -18.38 6.20 -8.33
N HIS A 613 -18.24 5.11 -7.58
CA HIS A 613 -19.34 4.18 -7.34
C HIS A 613 -20.49 4.89 -6.61
N PHE A 614 -20.22 5.74 -5.63
CA PHE A 614 -21.27 6.49 -4.92
C PHE A 614 -21.96 7.52 -5.80
N ALA A 615 -21.22 8.23 -6.65
CA ALA A 615 -21.82 9.12 -7.63
C ALA A 615 -22.76 8.35 -8.58
N LEU A 616 -22.31 7.17 -9.04
CA LEU A 616 -23.10 6.28 -9.87
C LEU A 616 -24.35 5.73 -9.15
N ARG A 617 -24.24 5.41 -7.85
CA ARG A 617 -25.37 5.00 -7.01
C ARG A 617 -26.40 6.12 -6.88
N ARG A 618 -25.97 7.35 -6.59
CA ARG A 618 -26.88 8.51 -6.52
C ARG A 618 -27.61 8.73 -7.84
N ARG A 619 -26.91 8.58 -8.95
CA ARG A 619 -27.53 8.63 -10.27
C ARG A 619 -28.57 7.52 -10.48
N ALA A 620 -28.26 6.30 -10.08
CA ALA A 620 -29.20 5.18 -10.16
C ALA A 620 -30.45 5.43 -9.28
N GLU A 621 -30.28 5.98 -8.08
CA GLU A 621 -31.40 6.38 -7.20
C GLU A 621 -32.30 7.44 -7.86
N ILE A 622 -31.73 8.47 -8.50
CA ILE A 622 -32.47 9.50 -9.26
C ILE A 622 -33.28 8.88 -10.41
N LEU A 623 -32.75 7.82 -11.03
CA LEU A 623 -33.44 7.08 -12.09
C LEU A 623 -34.48 6.09 -11.56
N GLY A 624 -34.68 6.02 -10.24
CA GLY A 624 -35.62 5.10 -9.60
C GLY A 624 -35.16 3.63 -9.61
N ILE A 625 -33.86 3.38 -9.84
CA ILE A 625 -33.29 2.03 -9.78
C ILE A 625 -33.15 1.65 -8.31
N SER A 626 -33.80 0.54 -7.92
CA SER A 626 -33.67 -0.01 -6.57
C SER A 626 -32.27 -0.54 -6.34
N LEU A 627 -31.57 -0.01 -5.34
CA LEU A 627 -30.21 -0.42 -4.97
C LEU A 627 -30.20 -1.15 -3.62
N PRO A 628 -29.24 -2.08 -3.42
CA PRO A 628 -28.97 -2.62 -2.08
C PRO A 628 -28.47 -1.51 -1.15
N PRO A 629 -28.55 -1.68 0.18
CA PRO A 629 -28.01 -0.71 1.15
C PRO A 629 -26.53 -0.39 0.90
N ASP A 630 -26.08 0.73 1.47
CA ASP A 630 -24.66 1.09 1.49
C ASP A 630 -23.84 0.00 2.19
N PHE A 631 -22.98 -0.67 1.42
CA PHE A 631 -22.16 -1.78 1.90
C PHE A 631 -20.96 -1.33 2.74
N ARG A 632 -20.55 -0.04 2.72
CA ARG A 632 -19.34 0.43 3.41
C ARG A 632 -19.35 0.13 4.90
N LYS A 633 -20.53 0.09 5.50
CA LYS A 633 -20.71 -0.20 6.94
C LYS A 633 -20.58 -1.66 7.28
N ASN A 634 -20.84 -2.55 6.33
CA ASN A 634 -20.69 -3.99 6.49
C ASN A 634 -20.22 -4.60 5.17
N TRP A 635 -18.91 -4.47 4.91
CA TRP A 635 -18.33 -4.84 3.64
C TRP A 635 -17.98 -6.33 3.63
N VAL A 636 -18.86 -7.09 2.99
CA VAL A 636 -18.66 -8.51 2.66
C VAL A 636 -18.22 -8.63 1.21
N ILE A 637 -17.17 -9.41 0.96
CA ILE A 637 -16.63 -9.66 -0.39
C ILE A 637 -17.52 -10.68 -1.10
N GLU A 638 -18.00 -10.33 -2.28
CA GLU A 638 -18.85 -11.13 -3.16
C GLU A 638 -18.14 -11.49 -4.48
N TYR A 639 -17.27 -10.62 -5.00
CA TYR A 639 -16.71 -10.76 -6.37
C TYR A 639 -15.22 -11.18 -6.45
N SER A 640 -14.52 -11.40 -5.34
CA SER A 640 -13.07 -11.67 -5.36
C SER A 640 -12.65 -12.93 -6.14
N ARG A 641 -13.52 -13.96 -6.20
CA ARG A 641 -13.33 -15.26 -6.91
C ARG A 641 -11.99 -15.98 -6.66
N ALA A 642 -11.23 -15.57 -5.65
CA ALA A 642 -10.02 -16.25 -5.23
C ALA A 642 -10.35 -17.62 -4.63
N ILE A 643 -9.57 -18.64 -4.97
CA ILE A 643 -9.70 -19.96 -4.36
C ILE A 643 -8.79 -20.07 -3.13
N GLU A 644 -9.31 -20.68 -2.07
CA GLU A 644 -8.52 -21.06 -0.89
C GLU A 644 -7.91 -22.45 -1.14
N LEU A 645 -6.60 -22.58 -0.96
CA LEU A 645 -5.82 -23.79 -1.26
C LEU A 645 -5.48 -24.63 -0.04
#